data_AF-A0A8T4IIC7-F1
#
_entry.id   AF-A0A8T4IIC7-F1
#
_cell.length_a   1.000
_cell.length_b   1.000
_cell.length_c   1.000
_cell.angle_alpha   90.00
_cell.angle_beta   90.00
_cell.angle_gamma   90.00
#
_symmetry.space_group_name_H-M   'P 1'
#
loop_
_entity.id
_entity.type
_entity.pdbx_description
1 polymer ?
#
loop_
_entity_poly.entity_id
_entity_poly.type
_entity_poly.pdbx_seq_one_letter_code
_entity_poly.pdbx_strand_id
1 'polypeptide(L)'
;MATFLYKLGRTAFRRRHFVALIWIALLTLAGVGAAQAPAAGTTSFSIPGTEAQKAFDLLEDRFPGASADGATARVVFKAPDGEKIASPENKAAVERTVKELGTGDEVASVADPFRSKAVSRDGTTAYAQVSYEVSGMELEDSSRDALEDTAEKAREGGLTVEIGGDALQAVPETGATEVIGIAVAAIVLVITFGSLVAAGLPLLTALIGVGIGVSTITALANALDLGSTTSILAMMIGLAVGIDYALFIVSRYRAELAEGREREDAVGRAVGTAGSAVVFAGLTVVIALVGLAVVNIPMLTKMGIAAAGTVVIAVLIALTMIPALLGYAGKRVRPIGAKRARRGGGKGAHSGVPAQAGPGDGAGTGAGTGAGSGAVEEKPKAGTRWARFVVRRPIAVLLLGVVGLGAAAIPASSLELGLPDDGSQPTSTTQRKAYDLLSDGFGPGFNGPLMVVVDAEHSDDPKAAVSEVARTVKGLDNVVTATPATFNKTGDTAMLSVVPDSKPSSTETEDLVHAIRDAGGDITTKTDAKVLVTGSTAMNIDVSEKLNDALVPYLALVVGLAFLLLIVVFRSILVPLKAALGFLLSVLAALGAVVAVFQWGWLADVMGVEETGPVMSMMPIFMVGVVFGLAMDYEVFLVTRMREAYVHGERPGQAIVTGFRHGARVVSAAAVIMIAVFAGFIGSSEAMVKMIGFGLAVAVFFDAFIVRMAIVPAVLALLGKKAWWLPKWLDRALPNVDVEGEGLRENLEGGSPESAGPGSGGGPGSDGHGSGGPGSGGPGPLPSGGPVPVPGPEGERVPVGVGASVAESASGAAVSDARRATAPEQRAQSSAAMPTWPGELRYGQSGYGVRGTVRNADGVGVARAAVTLISLSGRQLGRSVAHADGSYGLDAPSAGSYVLIAAADGHQPQASTVVIGEEPLSHDILLSGTSGLAGLVRSAVDGTPVADAMVVVTDVRGEVLATGKSGERGDFRFEEMVTGTFTLAVNAPGFRPTARPVEVDGQGITRIEIDLAAGSRVQGTVRAGADR
;
A
#
# COMPACT_ATOMS: atom_id res chain seq x y z
N MET A 1 -31.59 5.66 -1.33
CA MET A 1 -30.50 5.24 -0.41
C MET A 1 -30.50 6.10 0.85
N ALA A 2 -30.65 7.42 0.70
CA ALA A 2 -30.66 8.44 1.76
C ALA A 2 -31.33 8.04 3.09
N THR A 3 -32.51 7.41 3.10
CA THR A 3 -33.25 7.04 4.33
C THR A 3 -32.51 6.06 5.24
N PHE A 4 -31.67 5.16 4.70
CA PHE A 4 -30.82 4.29 5.51
C PHE A 4 -29.66 5.08 6.13
N LEU A 5 -28.97 5.89 5.32
CA LEU A 5 -27.84 6.72 5.77
C LEU A 5 -28.27 7.80 6.78
N TYR A 6 -29.50 8.33 6.66
CA TYR A 6 -30.13 9.19 7.67
C TYR A 6 -30.28 8.48 9.03
N LYS A 7 -30.79 7.24 9.04
CA LYS A 7 -30.92 6.41 10.26
C LYS A 7 -29.55 6.05 10.83
N LEU A 8 -28.56 5.77 9.98
CA LEU A 8 -27.18 5.49 10.39
C LEU A 8 -26.55 6.71 11.07
N GLY A 9 -26.59 7.89 10.45
CA GLY A 9 -26.05 9.13 11.01
C GLY A 9 -26.69 9.52 12.35
N ARG A 10 -28.02 9.39 12.48
CA ARG A 10 -28.72 9.59 13.77
C ARG A 10 -28.31 8.57 14.83
N THR A 11 -28.19 7.30 14.46
CA THR A 11 -27.75 6.23 15.37
C THR A 11 -26.31 6.44 15.84
N ALA A 12 -25.40 6.83 14.95
CA ALA A 12 -24.00 7.10 15.28
C ALA A 12 -23.84 8.34 16.17
N PHE A 13 -24.62 9.41 15.94
CA PHE A 13 -24.65 10.58 16.82
C PHE A 13 -25.20 10.24 18.22
N ARG A 14 -26.24 9.40 18.32
CA ARG A 14 -26.78 8.91 19.60
C ARG A 14 -25.80 8.00 20.35
N ARG A 15 -25.23 7.01 19.67
CA ARG A 15 -24.29 6.01 20.21
C ARG A 15 -22.83 6.45 20.05
N ARG A 16 -22.55 7.76 20.03
CA ARG A 16 -21.23 8.36 19.73
C ARG A 16 -20.06 7.78 20.52
N HIS A 17 -20.29 7.33 21.75
CA HIS A 17 -19.27 6.70 22.60
C HIS A 17 -18.90 5.30 22.10
N PHE A 18 -19.90 4.48 21.77
CA PHE A 18 -19.69 3.14 21.21
C PHE A 18 -19.04 3.19 19.83
N VAL A 19 -19.48 4.12 18.96
CA VAL A 19 -18.90 4.28 17.61
C VAL A 19 -17.46 4.79 17.67
N ALA A 20 -17.15 5.75 18.55
CA ALA A 20 -15.76 6.20 18.73
C ALA A 20 -14.87 5.08 19.30
N LEU A 21 -15.37 4.31 20.29
CA LEU A 21 -14.63 3.18 20.86
C LEU A 21 -14.36 2.07 19.83
N ILE A 22 -15.29 1.76 18.93
CA ILE A 22 -15.04 0.80 17.84
C ILE A 22 -13.89 1.28 16.94
N TRP A 23 -13.91 2.52 16.48
CA TRP A 23 -12.85 3.01 15.58
C TRP A 23 -11.49 3.11 16.26
N ILE A 24 -11.43 3.48 17.55
CA ILE A 24 -10.18 3.43 18.31
C ILE A 24 -9.73 1.98 18.54
N ALA A 25 -10.63 1.05 18.87
CA ALA A 25 -10.29 -0.36 19.02
C ALA A 25 -9.78 -1.01 17.72
N LEU A 26 -10.34 -0.62 16.56
CA LEU A 26 -9.84 -1.04 15.25
C LEU A 26 -8.46 -0.45 14.94
N LEU A 27 -8.20 0.82 15.28
CA LEU A 27 -6.87 1.42 15.17
C LEU A 27 -5.85 0.73 16.09
N THR A 28 -6.22 0.43 17.34
CA THR A 28 -5.36 -0.32 18.26
C THR A 28 -5.12 -1.74 17.76
N LEU A 29 -6.13 -2.44 17.26
CA LEU A 29 -5.99 -3.81 16.73
C LEU A 29 -5.10 -3.84 15.48
N ALA A 30 -5.30 -2.93 14.53
CA ALA A 30 -4.47 -2.82 13.34
C ALA A 30 -3.02 -2.44 13.69
N GLY A 31 -2.81 -1.47 14.59
CA GLY A 31 -1.48 -1.05 15.05
C GLY A 31 -0.74 -2.14 15.83
N VAL A 32 -1.44 -2.91 16.67
CA VAL A 32 -0.88 -4.07 17.38
C VAL A 32 -0.61 -5.23 16.42
N GLY A 33 -1.38 -5.38 15.34
CA GLY A 33 -1.07 -6.30 14.24
C GLY A 33 0.20 -5.87 13.48
N ALA A 34 0.32 -4.58 13.14
CA ALA A 34 1.47 -4.03 12.44
C ALA A 34 2.77 -4.15 13.26
N ALA A 35 2.70 -3.87 14.56
CA ALA A 35 3.85 -3.98 15.48
C ALA A 35 4.25 -5.43 15.84
N GLN A 36 3.50 -6.44 15.38
CA GLN A 36 3.84 -7.86 15.50
C GLN A 36 4.05 -8.53 14.13
N ALA A 37 3.85 -7.80 13.03
CA ALA A 37 4.23 -8.29 11.72
C ALA A 37 5.77 -8.24 11.61
N PRO A 38 6.41 -9.24 11.00
CA PRO A 38 7.80 -9.08 10.55
C PRO A 38 7.89 -7.91 9.56
N ALA A 39 9.10 -7.40 9.33
CA ALA A 39 9.34 -6.45 8.25
C ALA A 39 8.75 -6.95 6.92
N ALA A 40 8.26 -6.03 6.09
CA ALA A 40 7.72 -6.40 4.78
C ALA A 40 8.86 -6.94 3.91
N GLY A 41 8.81 -8.24 3.61
CA GLY A 41 9.85 -8.92 2.82
C GLY A 41 9.88 -8.46 1.36
N THR A 42 10.89 -8.92 0.62
CA THR A 42 11.00 -8.54 -0.80
C THR A 42 9.86 -9.11 -1.64
N THR A 43 9.11 -8.21 -2.28
CA THR A 43 8.17 -8.61 -3.33
C THR A 43 8.96 -9.05 -4.56
N SER A 44 9.03 -10.35 -4.84
CA SER A 44 9.66 -10.82 -6.08
C SER A 44 8.91 -10.25 -7.28
N PHE A 45 9.61 -9.42 -8.07
CA PHE A 45 9.01 -8.60 -9.13
C PHE A 45 8.72 -9.42 -10.39
N SER A 46 7.84 -10.41 -10.23
CA SER A 46 7.45 -11.31 -11.31
C SER A 46 6.35 -10.70 -12.17
N ILE A 47 6.50 -10.82 -13.50
CA ILE A 47 5.49 -10.41 -14.47
C ILE A 47 5.11 -11.58 -15.37
N PRO A 48 4.17 -12.43 -14.92
CA PRO A 48 3.72 -13.58 -15.70
C PRO A 48 3.29 -13.22 -17.12
N GLY A 49 3.79 -14.00 -18.08
CA GLY A 49 3.45 -13.93 -19.50
C GLY A 49 4.44 -13.16 -20.39
N THR A 50 5.34 -12.34 -19.84
CA THR A 50 6.37 -11.61 -20.60
C THR A 50 7.48 -12.54 -21.11
N GLU A 51 8.41 -12.08 -21.93
CA GLU A 51 9.51 -12.93 -22.43
C GLU A 51 10.68 -12.94 -21.44
N ALA A 52 11.04 -11.78 -20.90
CA ALA A 52 12.10 -11.64 -19.92
C ALA A 52 11.87 -12.50 -18.67
N GLN A 53 10.61 -12.69 -18.26
CA GLN A 53 10.23 -13.63 -17.19
C GLN A 53 10.49 -15.08 -17.61
N LYS A 54 9.98 -15.54 -18.76
CA LYS A 54 10.17 -16.94 -19.21
C LYS A 54 11.66 -17.32 -19.33
N ALA A 55 12.49 -16.36 -19.72
CA ALA A 55 13.94 -16.53 -19.81
C ALA A 55 14.62 -16.51 -18.43
N PHE A 56 14.09 -15.77 -17.45
CA PHE A 56 14.53 -15.82 -16.06
C PHE A 56 14.18 -17.18 -15.43
N ASP A 57 12.91 -17.60 -15.55
CA ASP A 57 12.41 -18.92 -15.10
C ASP A 57 13.28 -20.06 -15.70
N LEU A 58 13.60 -19.97 -17.00
CA LEU A 58 14.46 -20.92 -17.71
C LEU A 58 15.92 -20.90 -17.23
N LEU A 59 16.46 -19.74 -16.82
CA LEU A 59 17.81 -19.65 -16.25
C LEU A 59 17.87 -20.31 -14.87
N GLU A 60 16.84 -20.16 -14.04
CA GLU A 60 16.73 -20.84 -12.75
C GLU A 60 16.72 -22.38 -12.95
N ASP A 61 15.90 -22.88 -13.87
CA ASP A 61 15.81 -24.30 -14.24
C ASP A 61 17.12 -24.86 -14.83
N ARG A 62 17.80 -24.12 -15.72
CA ARG A 62 18.93 -24.62 -16.55
C ARG A 62 20.32 -24.28 -16.02
N PHE A 63 20.45 -23.26 -15.16
CA PHE A 63 21.70 -22.84 -14.52
C PHE A 63 21.59 -22.77 -12.97
N PRO A 64 21.08 -23.82 -12.28
CA PRO A 64 20.89 -23.79 -10.84
C PRO A 64 22.20 -23.55 -10.09
N GLY A 65 22.19 -22.54 -9.21
CA GLY A 65 23.36 -22.03 -8.47
C GLY A 65 24.04 -20.82 -9.10
N ALA A 66 23.60 -20.32 -10.26
CA ALA A 66 23.89 -18.97 -10.71
C ALA A 66 22.87 -18.00 -10.10
N SER A 67 23.05 -17.64 -8.82
CA SER A 67 22.09 -16.86 -8.02
C SER A 67 21.67 -15.56 -8.73
N ALA A 68 20.38 -15.46 -9.07
CA ALA A 68 19.81 -14.31 -9.78
C ALA A 68 19.06 -13.33 -8.85
N ASP A 69 18.70 -13.77 -7.63
CA ASP A 69 17.94 -13.00 -6.64
C ASP A 69 18.80 -12.35 -5.53
N GLY A 70 20.09 -12.70 -5.48
CA GLY A 70 21.04 -12.12 -4.52
C GLY A 70 21.44 -10.71 -4.90
N ALA A 71 21.57 -9.82 -3.90
CA ALA A 71 21.87 -8.41 -4.12
C ALA A 71 23.21 -8.21 -4.85
N THR A 72 23.34 -7.11 -5.57
CA THR A 72 24.60 -6.75 -6.23
C THR A 72 25.10 -5.35 -5.86
N ALA A 73 26.41 -5.24 -5.67
CA ALA A 73 27.10 -3.95 -5.62
C ALA A 73 28.17 -3.89 -6.73
N ARG A 74 28.17 -2.81 -7.50
CA ARG A 74 29.20 -2.50 -8.49
C ARG A 74 30.10 -1.41 -7.89
N VAL A 75 31.25 -1.82 -7.36
CA VAL A 75 32.25 -0.91 -6.80
C VAL A 75 33.16 -0.44 -7.93
N VAL A 76 33.02 0.81 -8.34
CA VAL A 76 33.69 1.43 -9.48
C VAL A 76 34.88 2.26 -8.98
N PHE A 77 36.06 1.97 -9.50
CA PHE A 77 37.32 2.60 -9.16
C PHE A 77 37.85 3.41 -10.34
N LYS A 78 38.09 4.71 -10.15
CA LYS A 78 38.76 5.59 -11.11
C LYS A 78 40.07 6.11 -10.51
N ALA A 79 41.14 5.98 -11.29
CA ALA A 79 42.47 6.46 -10.92
C ALA A 79 42.56 8.00 -10.94
N PRO A 80 43.53 8.60 -10.23
CA PRO A 80 43.80 10.05 -10.31
C PRO A 80 44.02 10.57 -11.73
N ASP A 81 43.75 11.85 -11.96
CA ASP A 81 43.83 12.46 -13.29
C ASP A 81 45.24 12.31 -13.91
N GLY A 82 45.27 11.64 -15.07
CA GLY A 82 46.51 11.34 -15.82
C GLY A 82 47.14 9.99 -15.50
N GLU A 83 46.69 9.29 -14.46
CA GLU A 83 47.19 7.96 -14.10
C GLU A 83 46.46 6.80 -14.82
N LYS A 84 46.78 5.57 -14.41
CA LYS A 84 46.09 4.34 -14.81
C LYS A 84 45.76 3.51 -13.57
N ILE A 85 44.59 2.86 -13.59
CA ILE A 85 44.13 2.01 -12.48
C ILE A 85 44.99 0.74 -12.33
N ALA A 86 45.71 0.36 -13.40
CA ALA A 86 46.70 -0.70 -13.41
C ALA A 86 48.13 -0.25 -13.02
N SER A 87 48.34 0.97 -12.51
CA SER A 87 49.63 1.34 -11.89
C SER A 87 49.90 0.45 -10.67
N PRO A 88 51.17 0.19 -10.27
CA PRO A 88 51.45 -0.74 -9.18
C PRO A 88 50.81 -0.35 -7.84
N GLU A 89 50.65 0.94 -7.59
CA GLU A 89 50.08 1.49 -6.36
C GLU A 89 48.54 1.43 -6.38
N ASN A 90 47.91 1.95 -7.45
CA ASN A 90 46.46 1.89 -7.64
C ASN A 90 45.96 0.44 -7.70
N LYS A 91 46.70 -0.44 -8.38
CA LYS A 91 46.39 -1.87 -8.46
C LYS A 91 46.46 -2.56 -7.10
N ALA A 92 47.48 -2.26 -6.29
CA ALA A 92 47.60 -2.81 -4.95
C ALA A 92 46.55 -2.25 -3.97
N ALA A 93 46.06 -1.03 -4.19
CA ALA A 93 44.90 -0.49 -3.46
C ALA A 93 43.61 -1.24 -3.85
N VAL A 94 43.29 -1.35 -5.15
CA VAL A 94 42.12 -2.09 -5.63
C VAL A 94 42.14 -3.56 -5.21
N GLU A 95 43.28 -4.26 -5.31
CA GLU A 95 43.42 -5.65 -4.86
C GLU A 95 43.23 -5.82 -3.34
N ARG A 96 43.53 -4.78 -2.55
CA ARG A 96 43.23 -4.76 -1.11
C ARG A 96 41.72 -4.61 -0.88
N THR A 97 41.10 -3.59 -1.48
CA THR A 97 39.66 -3.32 -1.33
C THR A 97 38.82 -4.51 -1.79
N VAL A 98 39.13 -5.11 -2.95
CA VAL A 98 38.47 -6.32 -3.47
C VAL A 98 38.57 -7.51 -2.51
N LYS A 99 39.70 -7.64 -1.80
CA LYS A 99 39.89 -8.69 -0.80
C LYS A 99 39.12 -8.41 0.50
N GLU A 100 39.03 -7.15 0.94
CA GLU A 100 38.28 -6.75 2.12
C GLU A 100 36.77 -6.89 1.89
N LEU A 101 36.25 -6.49 0.72
CA LEU A 101 34.87 -6.76 0.28
C LEU A 101 34.53 -8.26 0.32
N GLY A 102 35.49 -9.14 0.01
CA GLY A 102 35.34 -10.59 0.07
C GLY A 102 35.40 -11.20 1.48
N THR A 103 35.20 -10.41 2.54
CA THR A 103 35.19 -10.88 3.94
C THR A 103 33.95 -10.48 4.75
N GLY A 104 32.92 -9.91 4.12
CA GLY A 104 31.61 -9.69 4.76
C GLY A 104 30.78 -10.98 4.85
N ASP A 105 30.03 -11.14 5.94
CA ASP A 105 29.36 -12.42 6.27
C ASP A 105 28.23 -12.82 5.30
N GLU A 106 27.61 -11.86 4.59
CA GLU A 106 26.57 -12.11 3.58
C GLU A 106 27.09 -12.15 2.13
N VAL A 107 28.41 -12.10 1.90
CA VAL A 107 29.00 -11.95 0.55
C VAL A 107 29.23 -13.30 -0.12
N ALA A 108 28.34 -13.66 -1.04
CA ALA A 108 28.44 -14.88 -1.85
C ALA A 108 29.69 -14.91 -2.75
N SER A 109 30.05 -13.78 -3.38
CA SER A 109 31.29 -13.67 -4.17
C SER A 109 31.71 -12.23 -4.50
N VAL A 110 33.00 -12.03 -4.81
CA VAL A 110 33.53 -10.78 -5.38
C VAL A 110 34.33 -11.05 -6.65
N ALA A 111 33.97 -10.38 -7.74
CA ALA A 111 34.67 -10.45 -9.03
C ALA A 111 35.84 -9.45 -9.07
N ASP A 112 37.07 -9.98 -9.08
CA ASP A 112 38.31 -9.21 -9.23
C ASP A 112 38.36 -8.50 -10.61
N PRO A 113 38.62 -7.18 -10.67
CA PRO A 113 38.58 -6.40 -11.91
C PRO A 113 39.67 -6.79 -12.92
N PHE A 114 40.88 -7.12 -12.45
CA PHE A 114 42.01 -7.43 -13.31
C PHE A 114 41.95 -8.87 -13.83
N ARG A 115 41.32 -9.78 -13.08
CA ARG A 115 41.08 -11.18 -13.51
C ARG A 115 39.87 -11.30 -14.43
N SER A 116 38.80 -10.56 -14.17
CA SER A 116 37.62 -10.48 -15.04
C SER A 116 37.84 -9.66 -16.32
N LYS A 117 38.86 -8.78 -16.31
CA LYS A 117 39.12 -7.75 -17.34
C LYS A 117 38.09 -6.62 -17.34
N ALA A 118 37.44 -6.37 -16.21
CA ALA A 118 36.58 -5.22 -15.93
C ALA A 118 37.40 -3.92 -15.79
N VAL A 119 38.16 -3.56 -16.82
CA VAL A 119 38.99 -2.36 -16.93
C VAL A 119 38.67 -1.65 -18.24
N SER A 120 38.44 -0.34 -18.16
CA SER A 120 38.12 0.57 -19.27
C SER A 120 39.17 0.53 -20.39
N ARG A 121 38.75 0.87 -21.62
CA ARG A 121 39.64 0.83 -22.82
C ARG A 121 40.82 1.79 -22.74
N ASP A 122 40.69 2.89 -21.98
CA ASP A 122 41.75 3.86 -21.74
C ASP A 122 42.57 3.54 -20.46
N GLY A 123 42.12 2.59 -19.65
CA GLY A 123 42.78 2.11 -18.44
C GLY A 123 42.70 3.05 -17.23
N THR A 124 41.75 4.00 -17.19
CA THR A 124 41.56 4.91 -16.03
C THR A 124 40.56 4.39 -15.01
N THR A 125 39.54 3.67 -15.47
CA THR A 125 38.45 3.12 -14.64
C THR A 125 38.48 1.58 -14.63
N ALA A 126 38.11 0.98 -13.50
CA ALA A 126 37.82 -0.45 -13.33
C ALA A 126 36.57 -0.65 -12.45
N TYR A 127 35.95 -1.83 -12.45
CA TYR A 127 34.89 -2.14 -11.50
C TYR A 127 35.02 -3.56 -10.93
N ALA A 128 34.69 -3.73 -9.65
CA ALA A 128 34.47 -5.01 -9.02
C ALA A 128 32.96 -5.23 -8.82
N GLN A 129 32.48 -6.45 -9.00
CA GLN A 129 31.11 -6.83 -8.68
C GLN A 129 31.10 -7.68 -7.42
N VAL A 130 30.44 -7.19 -6.37
CA VAL A 130 30.07 -7.96 -5.18
C VAL A 130 28.69 -8.55 -5.43
N SER A 131 28.50 -9.82 -5.08
CA SER A 131 27.21 -10.51 -5.09
C SER A 131 26.95 -11.08 -3.71
N TYR A 132 25.74 -10.88 -3.18
CA TYR A 132 25.35 -11.28 -1.82
C TYR A 132 24.48 -12.55 -1.82
N GLU A 133 24.37 -13.22 -0.67
CA GLU A 133 23.53 -14.42 -0.51
C GLU A 133 22.04 -14.08 -0.36
N VAL A 134 21.71 -12.87 0.09
CA VAL A 134 20.34 -12.35 0.29
C VAL A 134 20.02 -11.20 -0.66
N SER A 135 18.74 -10.83 -0.78
CA SER A 135 18.27 -9.76 -1.66
C SER A 135 18.56 -8.35 -1.09
N GLY A 136 18.55 -7.32 -1.96
CA GLY A 136 18.99 -5.96 -1.60
C GLY A 136 18.25 -5.27 -0.46
N MET A 137 17.00 -5.65 -0.16
CA MET A 137 16.25 -5.13 1.00
C MET A 137 16.43 -5.97 2.27
N GLU A 138 16.79 -7.25 2.13
CA GLU A 138 17.02 -8.19 3.25
C GLU A 138 18.45 -8.14 3.79
N LEU A 139 19.40 -7.67 2.96
CA LEU A 139 20.78 -7.37 3.32
C LEU A 139 20.87 -6.55 4.61
N GLU A 140 21.68 -6.99 5.58
CA GLU A 140 21.85 -6.29 6.84
C GLU A 140 22.51 -4.92 6.65
N ASP A 141 22.14 -3.95 7.49
CA ASP A 141 22.85 -2.66 7.56
C ASP A 141 24.33 -2.84 7.92
N SER A 142 24.69 -3.92 8.62
CA SER A 142 26.09 -4.32 8.90
C SER A 142 26.90 -4.56 7.62
N SER A 143 26.31 -5.23 6.62
CA SER A 143 26.90 -5.49 5.31
C SER A 143 26.90 -4.25 4.40
N ARG A 144 25.92 -3.35 4.55
CA ARG A 144 25.90 -2.05 3.87
C ARG A 144 26.98 -1.13 4.41
N ASP A 145 27.04 -0.97 5.73
CA ASP A 145 28.09 -0.22 6.43
C ASP A 145 29.46 -0.76 6.00
N ALA A 146 29.70 -2.07 6.09
CA ALA A 146 30.98 -2.68 5.69
C ALA A 146 31.36 -2.41 4.22
N LEU A 147 30.39 -2.36 3.30
CA LEU A 147 30.58 -2.02 1.89
C LEU A 147 30.99 -0.54 1.70
N GLU A 148 30.30 0.40 2.36
CA GLU A 148 30.64 1.82 2.29
C GLU A 148 31.98 2.13 2.98
N ASP A 149 32.21 1.59 4.17
CA ASP A 149 33.42 1.72 4.99
C ASP A 149 34.66 1.20 4.24
N THR A 150 34.49 0.16 3.41
CA THR A 150 35.55 -0.41 2.56
C THR A 150 35.83 0.43 1.32
N ALA A 151 34.82 1.10 0.76
CA ALA A 151 35.03 2.09 -0.30
C ALA A 151 35.63 3.40 0.24
N GLU A 152 35.27 3.86 1.45
CA GLU A 152 35.86 5.07 2.04
C GLU A 152 37.36 4.90 2.33
N LYS A 153 37.80 3.76 2.88
CA LYS A 153 39.23 3.42 2.98
C LYS A 153 39.96 3.44 1.63
N ALA A 154 39.26 3.11 0.55
CA ALA A 154 39.82 3.17 -0.81
C ALA A 154 39.86 4.63 -1.34
N ARG A 155 38.90 5.49 -0.96
CA ARG A 155 38.92 6.94 -1.20
C ARG A 155 40.07 7.62 -0.44
N GLU A 156 40.32 7.25 0.82
CA GLU A 156 41.50 7.70 1.59
C GLU A 156 42.82 7.33 0.92
N GLY A 157 42.85 6.19 0.21
CA GLY A 157 43.96 5.75 -0.63
C GLY A 157 44.20 6.58 -1.90
N GLY A 158 43.43 7.64 -2.15
CA GLY A 158 43.57 8.54 -3.29
C GLY A 158 42.83 8.12 -4.57
N LEU A 159 42.15 6.97 -4.56
CA LEU A 159 41.28 6.57 -5.67
C LEU A 159 39.94 7.31 -5.60
N THR A 160 39.35 7.62 -6.75
CA THR A 160 37.91 7.92 -6.77
C THR A 160 37.18 6.58 -6.76
N VAL A 161 36.43 6.29 -5.69
CA VAL A 161 35.64 5.06 -5.57
C VAL A 161 34.20 5.42 -5.32
N GLU A 162 33.30 4.85 -6.13
CA GLU A 162 31.86 5.04 -6.03
C GLU A 162 31.17 3.69 -6.26
N ILE A 163 30.01 3.50 -5.66
CA ILE A 163 29.26 2.24 -5.60
C ILE A 163 27.86 2.45 -6.19
N GLY A 164 27.49 1.62 -7.16
CA GLY A 164 26.13 1.50 -7.70
C GLY A 164 25.57 0.09 -7.53
N GLY A 165 24.35 -0.16 -8.01
CA GLY A 165 23.64 -1.42 -7.80
C GLY A 165 22.71 -1.41 -6.59
N ASP A 166 21.98 -2.51 -6.41
CA ASP A 166 20.80 -2.60 -5.56
C ASP A 166 21.11 -2.76 -4.06
N ALA A 167 22.31 -3.21 -3.69
CA ALA A 167 22.73 -3.38 -2.29
C ALA A 167 22.68 -2.08 -1.45
N LEU A 168 22.85 -0.91 -2.09
CA LEU A 168 22.80 0.41 -1.44
C LEU A 168 21.45 1.15 -1.65
N GLN A 169 20.36 0.45 -1.93
CA GLN A 169 19.03 1.08 -1.93
C GLN A 169 18.55 1.34 -0.50
N ALA A 170 18.83 2.55 0.00
CA ALA A 170 18.45 3.00 1.33
C ALA A 170 16.93 2.98 1.55
N VAL A 171 16.51 2.55 2.74
CA VAL A 171 15.10 2.55 3.16
C VAL A 171 14.57 4.01 3.23
N PRO A 172 13.41 4.34 2.63
CA PRO A 172 12.92 5.72 2.61
C PRO A 172 12.62 6.32 4.00
N GLU A 173 13.29 7.43 4.32
CA GLU A 173 13.04 8.31 5.48
C GLU A 173 11.63 8.95 5.41
N THR A 174 10.62 8.30 6.01
CA THR A 174 9.23 8.77 5.98
C THR A 174 8.91 9.85 7.02
N GLY A 175 8.27 10.94 6.58
CA GLY A 175 7.38 11.76 7.42
C GLY A 175 7.64 13.27 7.47
N ALA A 176 8.88 13.73 7.22
CA ALA A 176 9.23 15.16 7.37
C ALA A 176 8.41 16.10 6.47
N THR A 177 8.11 15.67 5.24
CA THR A 177 7.44 16.46 4.20
C THR A 177 5.92 16.26 4.18
N GLU A 178 5.44 15.07 4.56
CA GLU A 178 4.01 14.77 4.77
C GLU A 178 3.36 15.71 5.79
N VAL A 179 4.09 16.02 6.88
CA VAL A 179 3.68 16.97 7.92
C VAL A 179 3.41 18.37 7.34
N ILE A 180 4.11 18.78 6.28
CA ILE A 180 3.90 20.07 5.61
C ILE A 180 2.54 20.06 4.88
N GLY A 181 2.24 19.02 4.10
CA GLY A 181 0.96 18.87 3.42
C GLY A 181 -0.22 18.85 4.41
N ILE A 182 -0.07 18.11 5.51
CA ILE A 182 -1.02 18.06 6.63
C ILE A 182 -1.21 19.44 7.28
N ALA A 183 -0.13 20.19 7.52
CA ALA A 183 -0.18 21.52 8.13
C ALA A 183 -0.90 22.54 7.22
N VAL A 184 -0.62 22.52 5.91
CA VAL A 184 -1.31 23.38 4.93
C VAL A 184 -2.79 23.01 4.84
N ALA A 185 -3.13 21.71 4.78
CA ALA A 185 -4.52 21.25 4.84
C ALA A 185 -5.24 21.74 6.10
N ALA A 186 -4.59 21.69 7.28
CA ALA A 186 -5.14 22.22 8.53
C ALA A 186 -5.42 23.73 8.46
N ILE A 187 -4.49 24.52 7.90
CA ILE A 187 -4.67 25.97 7.70
C ILE A 187 -5.86 26.26 6.78
N VAL A 188 -5.97 25.55 5.65
CA VAL A 188 -7.07 25.73 4.68
C VAL A 188 -8.41 25.31 5.28
N LEU A 189 -8.46 24.22 6.08
CA LEU A 189 -9.64 23.83 6.84
C LEU A 189 -10.06 24.90 7.87
N VAL A 190 -9.09 25.51 8.59
CA VAL A 190 -9.36 26.59 9.55
C VAL A 190 -9.92 27.83 8.86
N ILE A 191 -9.37 28.25 7.72
CA ILE A 191 -9.89 29.36 6.90
C ILE A 191 -11.28 29.04 6.34
N THR A 192 -11.48 27.81 5.89
CA THR A 192 -12.74 27.33 5.29
C THR A 192 -13.87 27.30 6.29
N PHE A 193 -13.63 26.81 7.51
CA PHE A 193 -14.67 26.66 8.53
C PHE A 193 -14.77 27.82 9.53
N GLY A 194 -13.70 28.59 9.74
CA GLY A 194 -13.66 29.65 10.76
C GLY A 194 -13.81 29.14 12.20
N SER A 195 -13.43 27.89 12.47
CA SER A 195 -13.47 27.28 13.80
C SER A 195 -12.48 26.11 13.85
N LEU A 196 -11.51 26.18 14.76
CA LEU A 196 -10.48 25.14 14.93
C LEU A 196 -11.08 23.76 15.22
N VAL A 197 -12.19 23.70 15.98
CA VAL A 197 -12.90 22.44 16.26
C VAL A 197 -13.56 21.86 15.00
N ALA A 198 -14.08 22.71 14.10
CA ALA A 198 -14.68 22.25 12.85
C ALA A 198 -13.63 21.84 11.81
N ALA A 199 -12.43 22.43 11.86
CA ALA A 199 -11.28 22.06 11.04
C ALA A 199 -10.58 20.79 11.52
N GLY A 200 -10.43 20.62 12.83
CA GLY A 200 -9.79 19.45 13.42
C GLY A 200 -10.57 18.15 13.30
N LEU A 201 -11.91 18.20 13.10
CA LEU A 201 -12.72 16.98 12.92
C LEU A 201 -12.31 16.20 11.64
N PRO A 202 -12.36 16.79 10.43
CA PRO A 202 -11.92 16.12 9.21
C PRO A 202 -10.50 15.56 9.27
N LEU A 203 -9.54 16.36 9.76
CA LEU A 203 -8.15 15.94 9.85
C LEU A 203 -7.97 14.77 10.82
N LEU A 204 -8.56 14.83 12.02
CA LEU A 204 -8.50 13.75 13.00
C LEU A 204 -9.09 12.44 12.44
N THR A 205 -10.21 12.49 11.73
CA THR A 205 -10.80 11.28 11.14
C THR A 205 -10.02 10.74 9.96
N ALA A 206 -9.41 11.61 9.15
CA ALA A 206 -8.55 11.18 8.05
C ALA A 206 -7.29 10.49 8.58
N LEU A 207 -6.62 11.07 9.58
CA LEU A 207 -5.44 10.46 10.22
C LEU A 207 -5.78 9.12 10.89
N ILE A 208 -6.96 8.97 11.49
CA ILE A 208 -7.41 7.67 12.06
C ILE A 208 -7.72 6.66 10.95
N GLY A 209 -8.35 7.07 9.84
CA GLY A 209 -8.64 6.17 8.72
C GLY A 209 -7.39 5.73 7.97
N VAL A 210 -6.46 6.65 7.74
CA VAL A 210 -5.12 6.39 7.20
C VAL A 210 -4.33 5.49 8.13
N GLY A 211 -4.31 5.77 9.44
CA GLY A 211 -3.64 4.92 10.44
C GLY A 211 -4.17 3.48 10.43
N ILE A 212 -5.49 3.29 10.40
CA ILE A 212 -6.08 1.95 10.26
C ILE A 212 -5.69 1.32 8.93
N GLY A 213 -5.77 2.05 7.81
CA GLY A 213 -5.43 1.55 6.46
C GLY A 213 -3.98 1.09 6.38
N VAL A 214 -3.03 1.98 6.67
CA VAL A 214 -1.58 1.71 6.66
C VAL A 214 -1.23 0.60 7.64
N SER A 215 -1.68 0.64 8.90
CA SER A 215 -1.39 -0.44 9.85
C SER A 215 -2.03 -1.77 9.44
N THR A 216 -3.18 -1.78 8.75
CA THR A 216 -3.76 -3.03 8.21
C THR A 216 -2.94 -3.56 7.03
N ILE A 217 -2.39 -2.68 6.19
CA ILE A 217 -1.48 -3.05 5.09
C ILE A 217 -0.18 -3.63 5.65
N THR A 218 0.47 -2.97 6.63
CA THR A 218 1.66 -3.49 7.32
C THR A 218 1.37 -4.82 8.02
N ALA A 219 0.26 -4.94 8.77
CA ALA A 219 -0.13 -6.17 9.46
C ALA A 219 -0.40 -7.36 8.52
N LEU A 220 -0.65 -7.10 7.23
CA LEU A 220 -0.90 -8.11 6.20
C LEU A 220 0.21 -8.17 5.15
N ALA A 221 1.32 -7.42 5.31
CA ALA A 221 2.31 -7.22 4.26
C ALA A 221 2.90 -8.54 3.76
N ASN A 222 3.36 -9.39 4.67
CA ASN A 222 3.92 -10.71 4.32
C ASN A 222 2.84 -11.77 4.01
N ALA A 223 1.60 -11.56 4.45
CA ALA A 223 0.49 -12.49 4.18
C ALA A 223 -0.16 -12.27 2.80
N LEU A 224 0.02 -11.09 2.22
CA LEU A 224 -0.47 -10.71 0.89
C LEU A 224 0.66 -10.36 -0.10
N ASP A 225 1.92 -10.37 0.38
CA ASP A 225 3.13 -9.96 -0.32
C ASP A 225 2.98 -8.54 -0.92
N LEU A 226 3.08 -7.53 -0.03
CA LEU A 226 2.85 -6.10 -0.28
C LEU A 226 4.08 -5.25 0.05
N GLY A 227 4.72 -4.68 -0.97
CA GLY A 227 5.84 -3.75 -0.81
C GLY A 227 5.45 -2.38 -0.23
N SER A 228 6.43 -1.68 0.36
CA SER A 228 6.30 -0.40 1.08
C SER A 228 5.53 0.70 0.32
N THR A 229 5.73 0.81 -1.00
CA THR A 229 5.02 1.75 -1.89
C THR A 229 3.49 1.63 -1.78
N THR A 230 2.98 0.43 -1.49
CA THR A 230 1.54 0.18 -1.25
C THR A 230 1.01 1.03 -0.10
N SER A 231 1.76 1.11 1.00
CA SER A 231 1.41 1.90 2.18
C SER A 231 1.45 3.41 1.89
N ILE A 232 2.44 3.88 1.13
CA ILE A 232 2.57 5.30 0.77
C ILE A 232 1.40 5.74 -0.11
N LEU A 233 1.05 4.96 -1.14
CA LEU A 233 -0.10 5.26 -2.00
C LEU A 233 -1.42 5.19 -1.25
N ALA A 234 -1.60 4.18 -0.39
CA ALA A 234 -2.78 4.08 0.47
C ALA A 234 -2.90 5.25 1.45
N MET A 235 -1.78 5.73 2.01
CA MET A 235 -1.72 6.91 2.87
C MET A 235 -2.11 8.17 2.10
N MET A 236 -1.44 8.43 0.98
CA MET A 236 -1.63 9.61 0.12
C MET A 236 -3.09 9.73 -0.37
N ILE A 237 -3.65 8.63 -0.90
CA ILE A 237 -5.04 8.59 -1.37
C ILE A 237 -6.00 8.67 -0.18
N GLY A 238 -5.79 7.86 0.86
CA GLY A 238 -6.65 7.81 2.05
C GLY A 238 -6.74 9.12 2.80
N LEU A 239 -5.66 9.91 2.84
CA LEU A 239 -5.62 11.22 3.46
C LEU A 239 -6.42 12.25 2.67
N ALA A 240 -6.21 12.35 1.35
CA ALA A 240 -6.94 13.28 0.49
C ALA A 240 -8.45 12.99 0.51
N VAL A 241 -8.82 11.73 0.27
CA VAL A 241 -10.20 11.22 0.27
C VAL A 241 -10.87 11.40 1.65
N GLY A 242 -10.17 11.00 2.72
CA GLY A 242 -10.70 11.03 4.09
C GLY A 242 -10.95 12.44 4.62
N ILE A 243 -10.09 13.41 4.29
CA ILE A 243 -10.33 14.81 4.66
C ILE A 243 -11.55 15.37 3.90
N ASP A 244 -11.69 15.07 2.61
CA ASP A 244 -12.73 15.69 1.79
C ASP A 244 -14.14 15.15 2.09
N TYR A 245 -14.30 13.84 2.25
CA TYR A 245 -15.59 13.25 2.66
C TYR A 245 -16.07 13.79 4.01
N ALA A 246 -15.14 13.97 4.95
CA ALA A 246 -15.42 14.60 6.23
C ALA A 246 -15.75 16.09 6.08
N LEU A 247 -15.01 16.84 5.26
CA LEU A 247 -15.28 18.25 4.91
C LEU A 247 -16.71 18.39 4.34
N PHE A 248 -17.14 17.54 3.41
CA PHE A 248 -18.49 17.58 2.85
C PHE A 248 -19.59 17.33 3.88
N ILE A 249 -19.47 16.30 4.73
CA ILE A 249 -20.48 15.96 5.73
C ILE A 249 -20.54 17.05 6.82
N VAL A 250 -19.39 17.55 7.30
CA VAL A 250 -19.32 18.67 8.26
C VAL A 250 -19.88 19.97 7.65
N SER A 251 -19.63 20.21 6.36
CA SER A 251 -20.16 21.37 5.62
C SER A 251 -21.69 21.30 5.47
N ARG A 252 -22.25 20.14 5.07
CA ARG A 252 -23.71 19.95 4.99
C ARG A 252 -24.37 20.06 6.36
N TYR A 253 -23.84 19.42 7.40
CA TYR A 253 -24.32 19.55 8.77
C TYR A 253 -24.39 21.01 9.24
N ARG A 254 -23.38 21.83 8.90
CA ARG A 254 -23.36 23.26 9.20
C ARG A 254 -24.41 24.08 8.44
N ALA A 255 -24.84 23.63 7.26
CA ALA A 255 -25.96 24.24 6.52
C ALA A 255 -27.32 23.89 7.18
N GLU A 256 -27.55 22.61 7.51
CA GLU A 256 -28.76 22.18 8.22
C GLU A 256 -28.93 22.89 9.59
N LEU A 257 -27.81 23.12 10.30
CA LEU A 257 -27.79 23.92 11.53
C LEU A 257 -28.02 25.44 11.31
N ALA A 258 -27.79 25.95 10.10
CA ALA A 258 -28.06 27.35 9.74
C ALA A 258 -29.54 27.56 9.40
N GLU A 259 -30.19 26.54 8.83
CA GLU A 259 -31.65 26.44 8.64
C GLU A 259 -32.41 26.27 9.99
N GLY A 260 -31.69 26.13 11.10
CA GLY A 260 -32.25 26.12 12.45
C GLY A 260 -32.66 24.73 12.97
N ARG A 261 -32.36 23.66 12.23
CA ARG A 261 -32.75 22.28 12.60
C ARG A 261 -32.09 21.80 13.89
N GLU A 262 -32.77 20.86 14.56
CA GLU A 262 -32.24 20.11 15.70
C GLU A 262 -30.96 19.35 15.32
N ARG A 263 -30.02 19.17 16.24
CA ARG A 263 -28.68 18.64 15.87
C ARG A 263 -28.73 17.20 15.37
N GLU A 264 -29.57 16.38 15.99
CA GLU A 264 -29.71 14.98 15.60
C GLU A 264 -30.35 14.84 14.21
N ASP A 265 -31.35 15.67 13.90
CA ASP A 265 -31.96 15.70 12.57
C ASP A 265 -31.01 16.29 11.52
N ALA A 266 -30.29 17.37 11.87
CA ALA A 266 -29.29 18.00 11.00
C ALA A 266 -28.16 17.05 10.59
N VAL A 267 -27.63 16.22 11.52
CA VAL A 267 -26.61 15.22 11.17
C VAL A 267 -27.21 14.06 10.38
N GLY A 268 -28.45 13.67 10.71
CA GLY A 268 -29.21 12.71 9.89
C GLY A 268 -29.35 13.16 8.44
N ARG A 269 -29.82 14.38 8.18
CA ARG A 269 -29.96 14.93 6.82
C ARG A 269 -28.61 15.10 6.12
N ALA A 270 -27.55 15.46 6.85
CA ALA A 270 -26.20 15.55 6.30
C ALA A 270 -25.67 14.20 5.81
N VAL A 271 -25.81 13.13 6.59
CA VAL A 271 -25.38 11.77 6.18
C VAL A 271 -26.35 11.17 5.15
N GLY A 272 -27.64 11.48 5.23
CA GLY A 272 -28.63 11.08 4.22
C GLY A 272 -28.38 11.67 2.83
N THR A 273 -27.90 12.91 2.73
CA THR A 273 -27.68 13.62 1.45
C THR A 273 -26.21 13.63 1.04
N ALA A 274 -25.35 14.37 1.74
CA ALA A 274 -23.91 14.43 1.44
C ALA A 274 -23.23 13.08 1.65
N GLY A 275 -23.66 12.29 2.65
CA GLY A 275 -23.19 10.91 2.81
C GLY A 275 -23.61 9.98 1.67
N SER A 276 -24.76 10.22 1.01
CA SER A 276 -25.10 9.47 -0.22
C SER A 276 -24.12 9.77 -1.35
N ALA A 277 -23.75 11.05 -1.55
CA ALA A 277 -22.73 11.43 -2.53
C ALA A 277 -21.35 10.82 -2.20
N VAL A 278 -20.95 10.82 -0.92
CA VAL A 278 -19.70 10.18 -0.43
C VAL A 278 -19.65 8.67 -0.72
N VAL A 279 -20.78 7.96 -0.70
CA VAL A 279 -20.83 6.53 -1.10
C VAL A 279 -20.56 6.34 -2.59
N PHE A 280 -21.12 7.20 -3.45
CA PHE A 280 -20.86 7.11 -4.90
C PHE A 280 -19.43 7.51 -5.27
N ALA A 281 -18.92 8.58 -4.65
CA ALA A 281 -17.53 9.02 -4.71
C ALA A 281 -16.55 7.89 -4.35
N GLY A 282 -16.75 7.29 -3.16
CA GLY A 282 -15.97 6.15 -2.70
C GLY A 282 -16.04 4.97 -3.65
N LEU A 283 -17.21 4.70 -4.24
CA LEU A 283 -17.38 3.64 -5.22
C LEU A 283 -16.68 3.94 -6.55
N THR A 284 -16.64 5.20 -7.05
CA THR A 284 -15.85 5.54 -8.24
C THR A 284 -14.36 5.37 -8.01
N VAL A 285 -13.84 5.77 -6.85
CA VAL A 285 -12.43 5.54 -6.48
C VAL A 285 -12.12 4.04 -6.36
N VAL A 286 -12.99 3.27 -5.68
CA VAL A 286 -12.81 1.81 -5.51
C VAL A 286 -12.88 1.07 -6.85
N ILE A 287 -13.79 1.45 -7.77
CA ILE A 287 -13.86 0.86 -9.12
C ILE A 287 -12.57 1.15 -9.90
N ALA A 288 -12.03 2.37 -9.82
CA ALA A 288 -10.79 2.72 -10.50
C ALA A 288 -9.58 1.94 -9.96
N LEU A 289 -9.45 1.85 -8.63
CA LEU A 289 -8.34 1.16 -7.98
C LEU A 289 -8.42 -0.37 -8.12
N VAL A 290 -9.59 -0.98 -7.96
CA VAL A 290 -9.78 -2.43 -8.20
C VAL A 290 -9.66 -2.75 -9.71
N GLY A 291 -9.97 -1.79 -10.58
CA GLY A 291 -9.76 -1.89 -12.03
C GLY A 291 -8.31 -2.16 -12.44
N LEU A 292 -7.33 -1.86 -11.58
CA LEU A 292 -5.91 -2.21 -11.80
C LEU A 292 -5.69 -3.72 -11.97
N ALA A 293 -6.61 -4.57 -11.48
CA ALA A 293 -6.59 -6.01 -11.74
C ALA A 293 -6.63 -6.38 -13.24
N VAL A 294 -7.23 -5.52 -14.08
CA VAL A 294 -7.31 -5.77 -15.54
C VAL A 294 -5.99 -5.51 -16.27
N VAL A 295 -5.02 -4.87 -15.61
CA VAL A 295 -3.63 -4.72 -16.11
C VAL A 295 -2.87 -6.07 -16.07
N ASN A 296 -3.39 -7.07 -15.34
CA ASN A 296 -2.79 -8.40 -15.22
C ASN A 296 -1.30 -8.38 -14.78
N ILE A 297 -0.98 -7.44 -13.88
CA ILE A 297 0.29 -7.35 -13.16
C ILE A 297 -0.02 -7.57 -11.67
N PRO A 298 0.57 -8.59 -11.01
CA PRO A 298 0.22 -8.94 -9.63
C PRO A 298 0.43 -7.78 -8.65
N MET A 299 1.57 -7.10 -8.74
CA MET A 299 1.91 -5.94 -7.89
C MET A 299 0.82 -4.85 -7.95
N LEU A 300 0.46 -4.39 -9.16
CA LEU A 300 -0.59 -3.39 -9.36
C LEU A 300 -1.97 -3.84 -8.86
N THR A 301 -2.30 -5.12 -9.05
CA THR A 301 -3.55 -5.71 -8.57
C THR A 301 -3.65 -5.61 -7.05
N LYS A 302 -2.57 -6.01 -6.35
CA LYS A 302 -2.45 -5.95 -4.89
C LYS A 302 -2.50 -4.51 -4.38
N MET A 303 -1.69 -3.62 -4.96
CA MET A 303 -1.64 -2.19 -4.61
C MET A 303 -3.01 -1.53 -4.76
N GLY A 304 -3.72 -1.81 -5.86
CA GLY A 304 -5.07 -1.32 -6.12
C GLY A 304 -6.09 -1.78 -5.08
N ILE A 305 -6.09 -3.07 -4.75
CA ILE A 305 -7.00 -3.64 -3.74
C ILE A 305 -6.70 -3.08 -2.34
N ALA A 306 -5.43 -2.95 -1.96
CA ALA A 306 -5.02 -2.38 -0.67
C ALA A 306 -5.40 -0.90 -0.53
N ALA A 307 -5.15 -0.08 -1.57
CA ALA A 307 -5.56 1.31 -1.60
C ALA A 307 -7.10 1.46 -1.60
N ALA A 308 -7.82 0.61 -2.34
CA ALA A 308 -9.28 0.56 -2.32
C ALA A 308 -9.83 0.21 -0.92
N GLY A 309 -9.19 -0.71 -0.20
CA GLY A 309 -9.53 -1.02 1.19
C GLY A 309 -9.43 0.20 2.12
N THR A 310 -8.34 0.97 2.00
CA THR A 310 -8.15 2.23 2.74
C THR A 310 -9.21 3.28 2.39
N VAL A 311 -9.63 3.35 1.12
CA VAL A 311 -10.74 4.22 0.69
C VAL A 311 -12.08 3.77 1.27
N VAL A 312 -12.36 2.47 1.33
CA VAL A 312 -13.56 1.93 2.01
C VAL A 312 -13.56 2.28 3.50
N ILE A 313 -12.43 2.18 4.18
CA ILE A 313 -12.26 2.61 5.58
C ILE A 313 -12.58 4.11 5.73
N ALA A 314 -12.04 4.96 4.85
CA ALA A 314 -12.31 6.40 4.86
C ALA A 314 -13.82 6.73 4.66
N VAL A 315 -14.51 6.04 3.74
CA VAL A 315 -15.97 6.15 3.55
C VAL A 315 -16.73 5.77 4.83
N LEU A 316 -16.41 4.62 5.43
CA LEU A 316 -17.07 4.12 6.63
C LEU A 316 -16.88 5.07 7.83
N ILE A 317 -15.68 5.66 7.97
CA ILE A 317 -15.36 6.68 8.97
C ILE A 317 -16.15 7.98 8.73
N ALA A 318 -16.24 8.44 7.48
CA ALA A 318 -17.05 9.62 7.13
C ALA A 318 -18.54 9.42 7.44
N LEU A 319 -19.09 8.22 7.20
CA LEU A 319 -20.50 7.90 7.44
C LEU A 319 -20.84 7.60 8.91
N THR A 320 -19.86 7.27 9.76
CA THR A 320 -20.12 6.83 11.15
C THR A 320 -19.34 7.62 12.21
N MET A 321 -18.04 7.80 12.06
CA MET A 321 -17.18 8.48 13.03
C MET A 321 -17.39 9.99 13.03
N ILE A 322 -17.50 10.64 11.86
CA ILE A 322 -17.81 12.08 11.77
C ILE A 322 -19.13 12.42 12.47
N PRO A 323 -20.26 11.72 12.24
CA PRO A 323 -21.49 11.91 13.00
C PRO A 323 -21.34 11.74 14.52
N ALA A 324 -20.55 10.76 14.97
CA ALA A 324 -20.25 10.57 16.39
C ALA A 324 -19.47 11.77 16.97
N LEU A 325 -18.40 12.21 16.30
CA LEU A 325 -17.57 13.35 16.72
C LEU A 325 -18.33 14.69 16.72
N LEU A 326 -19.21 14.90 15.74
CA LEU A 326 -20.15 16.04 15.71
C LEU A 326 -21.10 16.03 16.92
N GLY A 327 -21.40 14.85 17.46
CA GLY A 327 -22.12 14.64 18.72
C GLY A 327 -21.38 15.17 19.95
N TYR A 328 -20.04 15.17 19.98
CA TYR A 328 -19.24 15.75 21.06
C TYR A 328 -18.98 17.25 20.87
N ALA A 329 -18.71 17.68 19.63
CA ALA A 329 -18.33 19.07 19.32
C ALA A 329 -19.42 20.11 19.65
N GLY A 330 -20.68 19.69 19.80
CA GLY A 330 -21.70 20.41 20.55
C GLY A 330 -22.10 21.76 19.97
N LYS A 331 -21.93 22.86 20.73
CA LYS A 331 -22.21 24.23 20.26
C LYS A 331 -21.07 24.83 19.42
N ARG A 332 -19.88 24.19 19.35
CA ARG A 332 -18.63 24.76 18.82
C ARG A 332 -18.49 24.71 17.28
N VAL A 333 -19.35 23.94 16.61
CA VAL A 333 -19.37 23.76 15.13
C VAL A 333 -20.27 24.79 14.42
N ARG A 334 -21.00 25.64 15.17
CA ARG A 334 -21.97 26.59 14.59
C ARG A 334 -21.30 27.60 13.63
N PRO A 335 -21.93 27.93 12.50
CA PRO A 335 -21.38 28.89 11.54
C PRO A 335 -21.28 30.31 12.11
N ILE A 336 -20.23 31.03 11.69
CA ILE A 336 -20.04 32.46 11.98
C ILE A 336 -21.23 33.24 11.40
N GLY A 337 -21.96 33.94 12.27
CA GLY A 337 -23.13 34.74 11.91
C GLY A 337 -24.30 34.60 12.89
N ALA A 338 -24.51 33.42 13.47
CA ALA A 338 -25.66 33.14 14.35
C ALA A 338 -25.73 34.02 15.61
N LYS A 339 -24.60 34.55 16.09
CA LYS A 339 -24.55 35.53 17.19
C LYS A 339 -25.00 36.95 16.79
N ARG A 340 -24.97 37.31 15.50
CA ARG A 340 -25.29 38.67 15.03
C ARG A 340 -26.79 38.83 14.76
N ALA A 341 -27.40 37.87 14.06
CA ALA A 341 -28.86 37.84 13.83
C ALA A 341 -29.65 37.92 15.14
N ARG A 342 -29.29 37.10 16.14
CA ARG A 342 -29.95 37.06 17.46
C ARG A 342 -29.70 38.29 18.34
N ARG A 343 -28.87 39.25 17.91
CA ARG A 343 -28.64 40.55 18.58
C ARG A 343 -29.25 41.73 17.81
N GLY A 344 -29.78 41.49 16.60
CA GLY A 344 -30.51 42.49 15.80
C GLY A 344 -32.03 42.48 16.02
N GLY A 345 -32.64 41.31 16.24
CA GLY A 345 -34.09 41.16 16.49
C GLY A 345 -34.53 41.55 17.91
N GLY A 346 -34.01 42.66 18.44
CA GLY A 346 -33.95 42.96 19.88
C GLY A 346 -34.82 44.13 20.38
N LYS A 347 -35.87 44.54 19.66
CA LYS A 347 -36.93 45.45 20.12
C LYS A 347 -38.09 45.46 19.10
N GLY A 348 -39.34 45.51 19.57
CA GLY A 348 -40.53 45.56 18.70
C GLY A 348 -41.41 44.30 18.70
N ALA A 349 -41.67 43.70 19.86
CA ALA A 349 -42.68 42.66 20.01
C ALA A 349 -44.00 43.27 20.49
N HIS A 350 -45.00 43.41 19.61
CA HIS A 350 -46.40 43.56 20.02
C HIS A 350 -47.35 42.94 18.98
N SER A 351 -48.38 42.30 19.56
CA SER A 351 -49.57 41.64 19.02
C SER A 351 -50.08 42.05 17.63
N GLY A 352 -50.41 41.05 16.81
CA GLY A 352 -51.25 41.18 15.61
C GLY A 352 -51.75 39.83 15.11
N VAL A 353 -53.07 39.64 15.00
CA VAL A 353 -53.70 38.42 14.46
C VAL A 353 -53.71 38.48 12.93
N PRO A 354 -53.41 37.39 12.19
CA PRO A 354 -53.54 37.38 10.73
C PRO A 354 -55.02 37.39 10.31
N ALA A 355 -55.52 38.54 9.91
CA ALA A 355 -56.83 38.66 9.27
C ALA A 355 -56.73 38.33 7.77
N GLN A 356 -57.76 37.67 7.22
CA GLN A 356 -57.89 37.44 5.78
C GLN A 356 -58.20 38.76 5.05
N ALA A 357 -57.77 38.86 3.79
CA ALA A 357 -58.34 39.80 2.83
C ALA A 357 -58.41 39.14 1.44
N GLY A 358 -59.60 39.20 0.82
CA GLY A 358 -59.83 38.83 -0.57
C GLY A 358 -59.52 39.98 -1.54
N PRO A 359 -59.81 39.81 -2.86
CA PRO A 359 -59.45 40.78 -3.90
C PRO A 359 -60.41 41.98 -3.98
N GLY A 360 -59.92 43.09 -4.52
CA GLY A 360 -60.72 44.27 -4.87
C GLY A 360 -59.91 45.32 -5.63
N ASP A 361 -60.42 45.75 -6.78
CA ASP A 361 -59.77 46.66 -7.72
C ASP A 361 -59.77 48.13 -7.25
N GLY A 362 -58.89 48.96 -7.83
CA GLY A 362 -58.93 50.41 -7.64
C GLY A 362 -57.78 51.17 -8.33
N ALA A 363 -58.09 51.95 -9.36
CA ALA A 363 -57.11 52.81 -10.04
C ALA A 363 -56.98 54.18 -9.34
N GLY A 364 -55.76 54.73 -9.26
CA GLY A 364 -55.52 56.06 -8.69
C GLY A 364 -54.15 56.62 -9.07
N THR A 365 -54.11 57.60 -9.96
CA THR A 365 -52.89 58.32 -10.34
C THR A 365 -52.56 59.43 -9.34
N GLY A 366 -51.34 59.44 -8.79
CA GLY A 366 -50.84 60.53 -7.97
C GLY A 366 -49.32 60.50 -7.83
N ALA A 367 -48.63 61.52 -8.31
CA ALA A 367 -47.19 61.65 -8.15
C ALA A 367 -46.85 62.26 -6.78
N GLY A 368 -46.00 61.60 -6.01
CA GLY A 368 -45.55 62.07 -4.69
C GLY A 368 -44.20 61.46 -4.30
N THR A 369 -43.22 62.31 -3.98
CA THR A 369 -41.86 61.90 -3.61
C THR A 369 -41.81 61.30 -2.20
N GLY A 370 -41.26 60.09 -2.05
CA GLY A 370 -41.11 59.44 -0.75
C GLY A 370 -39.97 58.42 -0.70
N ALA A 371 -39.04 58.63 0.24
CA ALA A 371 -37.93 57.78 0.68
C ALA A 371 -37.79 56.36 0.07
N GLY A 372 -36.73 56.15 -0.71
CA GLY A 372 -36.31 54.81 -1.11
C GLY A 372 -35.83 53.99 0.10
N SER A 373 -36.54 52.90 0.41
CA SER A 373 -36.13 51.96 1.46
C SER A 373 -34.84 51.26 1.05
N GLY A 374 -33.73 51.61 1.69
CA GLY A 374 -32.41 51.02 1.42
C GLY A 374 -32.33 49.55 1.80
N ALA A 375 -32.78 48.67 0.91
CA ALA A 375 -32.48 47.26 0.97
C ALA A 375 -30.95 47.09 0.90
N VAL A 376 -30.36 46.58 1.98
CA VAL A 376 -28.92 46.35 2.05
C VAL A 376 -28.55 45.23 1.09
N GLU A 377 -28.06 45.58 -0.10
CA GLU A 377 -27.51 44.61 -1.04
C GLU A 377 -26.38 43.82 -0.36
N GLU A 378 -26.62 42.55 -0.03
CA GLU A 378 -25.54 41.61 0.26
C GLU A 378 -24.65 41.50 -0.98
N LYS A 379 -23.49 42.17 -0.95
CA LYS A 379 -22.50 42.15 -2.04
C LYS A 379 -22.31 40.71 -2.53
N PRO A 380 -22.58 40.41 -3.81
CA PRO A 380 -22.70 39.03 -4.26
C PRO A 380 -21.39 38.27 -4.09
N LYS A 381 -21.48 37.13 -3.37
CA LYS A 381 -20.37 36.21 -3.07
C LYS A 381 -19.59 35.86 -4.36
N ALA A 382 -18.27 35.70 -4.25
CA ALA A 382 -17.38 35.56 -5.41
C ALA A 382 -17.82 34.48 -6.42
N GLY A 383 -18.16 33.26 -5.96
CA GLY A 383 -18.67 32.19 -6.83
C GLY A 383 -19.96 32.55 -7.58
N THR A 384 -20.84 33.38 -6.99
CA THR A 384 -22.07 33.90 -7.62
C THR A 384 -21.81 35.04 -8.62
N ARG A 385 -20.62 35.67 -8.58
CA ARG A 385 -20.13 36.58 -9.63
C ARG A 385 -19.50 35.77 -10.77
N TRP A 386 -18.67 34.78 -10.44
CA TRP A 386 -18.02 33.89 -11.40
C TRP A 386 -19.05 33.10 -12.24
N ALA A 387 -19.99 32.41 -11.60
CA ALA A 387 -21.04 31.65 -12.31
C ALA A 387 -21.86 32.54 -13.27
N ARG A 388 -22.15 33.79 -12.88
CA ARG A 388 -22.82 34.77 -13.75
C ARG A 388 -21.95 35.24 -14.92
N PHE A 389 -20.63 35.26 -14.77
CA PHE A 389 -19.70 35.54 -15.88
C PHE A 389 -19.66 34.36 -16.86
N VAL A 390 -19.49 33.13 -16.36
CA VAL A 390 -19.47 31.91 -17.19
C VAL A 390 -20.78 31.74 -17.97
N VAL A 391 -21.94 31.83 -17.30
CA VAL A 391 -23.26 31.75 -17.95
C VAL A 391 -23.51 32.89 -18.96
N ARG A 392 -22.83 34.04 -18.82
CA ARG A 392 -22.93 35.17 -19.76
C ARG A 392 -21.98 35.06 -20.97
N ARG A 393 -20.89 34.29 -20.87
CA ARG A 393 -19.90 34.09 -21.96
C ARG A 393 -19.47 32.61 -22.09
N PRO A 394 -20.40 31.64 -22.19
CA PRO A 394 -20.05 30.23 -22.07
C PRO A 394 -19.12 29.76 -23.19
N ILE A 395 -19.33 30.20 -24.43
CA ILE A 395 -18.47 29.83 -25.57
C ILE A 395 -17.02 30.29 -25.35
N ALA A 396 -16.81 31.54 -24.90
CA ALA A 396 -15.47 32.08 -24.68
C ALA A 396 -14.75 31.39 -23.51
N VAL A 397 -15.47 31.05 -22.44
CA VAL A 397 -14.92 30.30 -21.30
C VAL A 397 -14.61 28.86 -21.68
N LEU A 398 -15.49 28.21 -22.45
CA LEU A 398 -15.28 26.86 -22.97
C LEU A 398 -14.06 26.78 -23.88
N LEU A 399 -13.95 27.68 -24.86
CA LEU A 399 -12.80 27.74 -25.78
C LEU A 399 -11.51 28.02 -25.02
N LEU A 400 -11.48 28.99 -24.11
CA LEU A 400 -10.28 29.30 -23.33
C LEU A 400 -9.86 28.13 -22.42
N GLY A 401 -10.81 27.43 -21.80
CA GLY A 401 -10.53 26.26 -20.97
C GLY A 401 -10.01 25.07 -21.78
N VAL A 402 -10.65 24.76 -22.92
CA VAL A 402 -10.27 23.63 -23.78
C VAL A 402 -8.94 23.89 -24.49
N VAL A 403 -8.71 25.10 -25.01
CA VAL A 403 -7.42 25.47 -25.63
C VAL A 403 -6.31 25.57 -24.58
N GLY A 404 -6.61 26.07 -23.37
CA GLY A 404 -5.64 26.15 -22.28
C GLY A 404 -5.18 24.77 -21.80
N LEU A 405 -6.10 23.84 -21.56
CA LEU A 405 -5.77 22.45 -21.23
C LEU A 405 -5.12 21.72 -22.40
N GLY A 406 -5.60 21.94 -23.63
CA GLY A 406 -5.01 21.37 -24.84
C GLY A 406 -3.56 21.80 -25.06
N ALA A 407 -3.24 23.07 -24.77
CA ALA A 407 -1.86 23.57 -24.80
C ALA A 407 -1.00 22.98 -23.67
N ALA A 408 -1.54 22.85 -22.46
CA ALA A 408 -0.85 22.18 -21.34
C ALA A 408 -0.66 20.66 -21.59
N ALA A 409 -1.46 20.06 -22.45
CA ALA A 409 -1.34 18.66 -22.87
C ALA A 409 -0.35 18.44 -24.04
N ILE A 410 0.17 19.49 -24.70
CA ILE A 410 1.12 19.32 -25.82
C ILE A 410 2.35 18.49 -25.43
N PRO A 411 3.02 18.69 -24.27
CA PRO A 411 4.19 17.89 -23.92
C PRO A 411 3.88 16.39 -23.76
N ALA A 412 2.61 16.01 -23.51
CA ALA A 412 2.22 14.59 -23.41
C ALA A 412 2.36 13.81 -24.73
N SER A 413 2.60 14.47 -25.88
CA SER A 413 2.98 13.78 -27.13
C SER A 413 4.48 13.45 -27.21
N SER A 414 5.28 13.89 -26.23
CA SER A 414 6.71 13.59 -26.05
C SER A 414 6.94 12.80 -24.76
N LEU A 415 5.94 11.99 -24.37
CA LEU A 415 5.96 11.15 -23.17
C LEU A 415 6.74 9.86 -23.46
N GLU A 416 8.05 9.89 -23.21
CA GLU A 416 8.83 8.64 -23.11
C GLU A 416 8.47 7.94 -21.80
N LEU A 417 8.30 6.62 -21.84
CA LEU A 417 7.97 5.80 -20.67
C LEU A 417 9.10 4.81 -20.39
N GLY A 418 9.46 4.66 -19.11
CA GLY A 418 10.45 3.67 -18.68
C GLY A 418 10.39 3.42 -17.18
N LEU A 419 11.25 2.53 -16.68
CA LEU A 419 11.53 2.44 -15.24
C LEU A 419 12.84 3.18 -14.92
N PRO A 420 12.95 3.86 -13.77
CA PRO A 420 14.15 4.63 -13.44
C PRO A 420 15.36 3.71 -13.18
N ASP A 421 16.55 4.12 -13.62
CA ASP A 421 17.83 3.48 -13.32
C ASP A 421 18.69 4.38 -12.40
N ASP A 422 19.89 3.92 -12.02
CA ASP A 422 20.85 4.72 -11.22
C ASP A 422 21.23 6.05 -11.91
N GLY A 423 21.03 6.16 -13.23
CA GLY A 423 21.19 7.40 -14.02
C GLY A 423 20.10 8.45 -13.78
N SER A 424 19.04 8.12 -13.05
CA SER A 424 18.00 9.05 -12.59
C SER A 424 18.21 9.57 -11.16
N GLN A 425 19.24 9.07 -10.46
CA GLN A 425 19.53 9.45 -9.07
C GLN A 425 20.20 10.84 -8.97
N PRO A 426 20.11 11.53 -7.81
CA PRO A 426 20.76 12.82 -7.60
C PRO A 426 22.28 12.75 -7.81
N THR A 427 22.87 13.77 -8.45
CA THR A 427 24.32 13.81 -8.81
C THR A 427 25.27 13.80 -7.61
N SER A 428 24.74 14.09 -6.42
CA SER A 428 25.44 13.96 -5.14
C SER A 428 25.68 12.51 -4.69
N THR A 429 24.84 11.56 -5.13
CA THR A 429 24.83 10.16 -4.68
C THR A 429 26.02 9.34 -5.20
N THR A 430 26.32 8.23 -4.51
CA THR A 430 27.32 7.25 -4.94
C THR A 430 26.87 6.49 -6.20
N GLN A 431 25.58 6.12 -6.26
CA GLN A 431 24.98 5.35 -7.35
C GLN A 431 25.02 6.09 -8.69
N ARG A 432 24.61 7.37 -8.73
CA ARG A 432 24.66 8.21 -9.94
C ARG A 432 26.08 8.33 -10.48
N LYS A 433 27.05 8.62 -9.61
CA LYS A 433 28.46 8.74 -10.02
C LYS A 433 29.02 7.42 -10.51
N ALA A 434 28.68 6.29 -9.88
CA ALA A 434 29.08 4.97 -10.36
C ALA A 434 28.51 4.68 -11.77
N TYR A 435 27.23 5.01 -12.01
CA TYR A 435 26.60 4.91 -13.33
C TYR A 435 27.30 5.79 -14.38
N ASP A 436 27.65 7.03 -14.03
CA ASP A 436 28.32 7.97 -14.93
C ASP A 436 29.77 7.53 -15.23
N LEU A 437 30.51 7.08 -14.21
CA LEU A 437 31.86 6.51 -14.37
C LEU A 437 31.89 5.24 -15.22
N LEU A 438 30.87 4.39 -15.14
CA LEU A 438 30.70 3.24 -16.02
C LEU A 438 30.34 3.67 -17.46
N SER A 439 29.48 4.68 -17.62
CA SER A 439 29.12 5.24 -18.92
C SER A 439 30.35 5.81 -19.64
N ASP A 440 31.16 6.61 -18.95
CA ASP A 440 32.41 7.20 -19.46
C ASP A 440 33.47 6.14 -19.80
N GLY A 441 33.65 5.14 -18.94
CA GLY A 441 34.73 4.15 -19.05
C GLY A 441 34.46 2.98 -20.01
N PHE A 442 33.19 2.60 -20.20
CA PHE A 442 32.78 1.39 -20.92
C PHE A 442 31.71 1.61 -21.99
N GLY A 443 31.00 2.74 -21.97
CA GLY A 443 29.92 3.09 -22.90
C GLY A 443 28.54 3.12 -22.23
N PRO A 444 27.57 3.92 -22.73
CA PRO A 444 26.29 4.14 -22.04
C PRO A 444 25.47 2.86 -21.78
N GLY A 445 25.42 1.93 -22.74
CA GLY A 445 24.72 0.65 -22.60
C GLY A 445 25.35 -0.32 -21.61
N PHE A 446 26.56 -0.05 -21.09
CA PHE A 446 27.20 -0.89 -20.09
C PHE A 446 26.40 -0.96 -18.77
N ASN A 447 25.58 0.05 -18.47
CA ASN A 447 24.73 0.04 -17.29
C ASN A 447 23.51 -0.89 -17.41
N GLY A 448 23.14 -1.32 -18.63
CA GLY A 448 22.01 -2.21 -18.89
C GLY A 448 22.31 -3.26 -19.96
N PRO A 449 23.19 -4.24 -19.67
CA PRO A 449 23.46 -5.34 -20.58
C PRO A 449 22.23 -6.24 -20.72
N LEU A 450 21.92 -6.64 -21.94
CA LEU A 450 20.89 -7.62 -22.26
C LEU A 450 21.46 -9.03 -22.10
N MET A 451 20.69 -9.95 -21.53
CA MET A 451 21.03 -11.36 -21.42
C MET A 451 20.20 -12.16 -22.41
N VAL A 452 20.84 -12.71 -23.44
CA VAL A 452 20.17 -13.57 -24.43
C VAL A 452 20.36 -15.02 -24.01
N VAL A 453 19.24 -15.71 -23.81
CA VAL A 453 19.17 -17.12 -23.43
C VAL A 453 18.74 -17.92 -24.66
N VAL A 454 19.46 -18.98 -24.96
CA VAL A 454 19.20 -19.88 -26.08
C VAL A 454 18.96 -21.28 -25.54
N ASP A 455 17.69 -21.69 -25.52
CA ASP A 455 17.27 -23.07 -25.26
C ASP A 455 17.30 -23.84 -26.59
N ALA A 456 18.26 -24.74 -26.73
CA ALA A 456 18.41 -25.60 -27.89
C ALA A 456 18.24 -27.10 -27.53
N GLU A 457 17.49 -27.43 -26.47
CA GLU A 457 17.21 -28.82 -26.05
C GLU A 457 16.53 -29.66 -27.17
N HIS A 458 15.83 -29.00 -28.09
CA HIS A 458 15.14 -29.67 -29.21
C HIS A 458 15.87 -29.51 -30.55
N SER A 459 17.08 -28.93 -30.56
CA SER A 459 17.85 -28.68 -31.78
C SER A 459 18.75 -29.87 -32.15
N ASP A 460 18.83 -30.21 -33.44
CA ASP A 460 19.71 -31.27 -33.95
C ASP A 460 21.21 -30.98 -33.72
N ASP A 461 21.63 -29.70 -33.68
CA ASP A 461 22.97 -29.28 -33.26
C ASP A 461 22.87 -28.00 -32.41
N PRO A 462 22.76 -28.14 -31.07
CA PRO A 462 22.69 -27.01 -30.13
C PRO A 462 23.88 -26.05 -30.24
N LYS A 463 25.06 -26.53 -30.65
CA LYS A 463 26.27 -25.72 -30.72
C LYS A 463 26.34 -24.93 -32.02
N ALA A 464 25.86 -25.48 -33.13
CA ALA A 464 25.67 -24.73 -34.37
C ALA A 464 24.59 -23.64 -34.18
N ALA A 465 23.44 -23.98 -33.59
CA ALA A 465 22.36 -23.03 -33.34
C ALA A 465 22.80 -21.85 -32.47
N VAL A 466 23.40 -22.11 -31.30
CA VAL A 466 23.96 -21.06 -30.42
C VAL A 466 25.04 -20.23 -31.13
N SER A 467 25.86 -20.85 -31.99
CA SER A 467 26.88 -20.15 -32.78
C SER A 467 26.29 -19.28 -33.91
N GLU A 468 25.07 -19.57 -34.36
CA GLU A 468 24.33 -18.75 -35.32
C GLU A 468 23.64 -17.58 -34.62
N VAL A 469 23.01 -17.80 -33.46
CA VAL A 469 22.47 -16.72 -32.62
C VAL A 469 23.57 -15.73 -32.25
N ALA A 470 24.69 -16.19 -31.68
CA ALA A 470 25.79 -15.32 -31.26
C ALA A 470 26.43 -14.55 -32.42
N ARG A 471 26.37 -15.07 -33.65
CA ARG A 471 26.84 -14.37 -34.87
C ARG A 471 25.82 -13.34 -35.35
N THR A 472 24.53 -13.67 -35.29
CA THR A 472 23.43 -12.82 -35.76
C THR A 472 23.23 -11.63 -34.83
N VAL A 473 23.14 -11.87 -33.52
CA VAL A 473 23.04 -10.82 -32.49
C VAL A 473 24.23 -9.88 -32.53
N LYS A 474 25.46 -10.39 -32.73
CA LYS A 474 26.66 -9.57 -32.90
C LYS A 474 26.71 -8.78 -34.23
N GLY A 475 25.84 -9.12 -35.18
CA GLY A 475 25.69 -8.43 -36.47
C GLY A 475 24.56 -7.40 -36.50
N LEU A 476 23.81 -7.22 -35.40
CA LEU A 476 22.80 -6.18 -35.28
C LEU A 476 23.44 -4.80 -35.07
N ASP A 477 22.77 -3.76 -35.55
CA ASP A 477 23.09 -2.38 -35.19
C ASP A 477 22.91 -2.16 -33.67
N ASN A 478 23.53 -1.11 -33.13
CA ASN A 478 23.54 -0.78 -31.69
C ASN A 478 24.22 -1.81 -30.75
N VAL A 479 24.86 -2.88 -31.26
CA VAL A 479 25.61 -3.84 -30.41
C VAL A 479 27.10 -3.49 -30.34
N VAL A 480 27.58 -3.04 -29.17
CA VAL A 480 29.01 -2.74 -28.93
C VAL A 480 29.82 -4.01 -28.73
N THR A 481 29.29 -4.98 -27.99
CA THR A 481 29.96 -6.25 -27.67
C THR A 481 28.94 -7.31 -27.26
N ALA A 482 29.09 -8.51 -27.80
CA ALA A 482 28.46 -9.73 -27.28
C ALA A 482 29.55 -10.65 -26.73
N THR A 483 29.32 -11.26 -25.56
CA THR A 483 30.24 -12.22 -24.96
C THR A 483 30.23 -13.54 -25.73
N PRO A 484 31.27 -14.39 -25.59
CA PRO A 484 31.14 -15.81 -25.92
C PRO A 484 29.95 -16.43 -25.18
N ALA A 485 29.28 -17.39 -25.82
CA ALA A 485 28.15 -18.08 -25.21
C ALA A 485 28.65 -19.08 -24.15
N THR A 486 28.08 -18.99 -22.95
CA THR A 486 28.32 -19.90 -21.82
C THR A 486 27.23 -20.95 -21.79
N PHE A 487 27.60 -22.21 -22.03
CA PHE A 487 26.68 -23.34 -21.99
C PHE A 487 26.42 -23.82 -20.54
N ASN A 488 25.25 -24.39 -20.31
CA ASN A 488 24.93 -25.14 -19.09
C ASN A 488 25.68 -26.50 -19.04
N LYS A 489 25.47 -27.25 -17.95
CA LYS A 489 26.19 -28.52 -17.69
C LYS A 489 25.87 -29.62 -18.71
N THR A 490 24.68 -29.63 -19.29
CA THR A 490 24.24 -30.59 -20.31
C THR A 490 24.66 -30.18 -21.72
N GLY A 491 24.86 -28.88 -21.98
CA GLY A 491 25.27 -28.34 -23.28
C GLY A 491 24.11 -28.08 -24.25
N ASP A 492 22.86 -28.13 -23.76
CA ASP A 492 21.63 -27.86 -24.51
C ASP A 492 21.20 -26.37 -24.46
N THR A 493 21.56 -25.67 -23.39
CA THR A 493 21.15 -24.27 -23.16
C THR A 493 22.40 -23.41 -23.04
N ALA A 494 22.39 -22.22 -23.62
CA ALA A 494 23.48 -21.26 -23.49
C ALA A 494 22.99 -19.84 -23.21
N MET A 495 23.79 -19.07 -22.48
CA MET A 495 23.58 -17.63 -22.28
C MET A 495 24.72 -16.81 -22.90
N LEU A 496 24.40 -15.67 -23.47
CA LEU A 496 25.37 -14.63 -23.86
C LEU A 496 24.89 -13.26 -23.38
N SER A 497 25.84 -12.44 -22.90
CA SER A 497 25.58 -11.06 -22.53
C SER A 497 25.87 -10.14 -23.72
N VAL A 498 25.00 -9.15 -23.94
CA VAL A 498 25.04 -8.20 -25.06
C VAL A 498 25.02 -6.79 -24.47
N VAL A 499 26.02 -5.98 -24.82
CA VAL A 499 26.15 -4.59 -24.37
C VAL A 499 25.71 -3.67 -25.52
N PRO A 500 24.61 -2.90 -25.36
CA PRO A 500 24.20 -1.86 -26.31
C PRO A 500 25.20 -0.69 -26.37
N ASP A 501 25.08 0.18 -27.38
CA ASP A 501 25.77 1.48 -27.41
C ASP A 501 24.94 2.53 -26.65
N SER A 502 23.62 2.50 -26.83
CA SER A 502 22.63 3.39 -26.19
C SER A 502 22.28 3.02 -24.74
N LYS A 503 21.61 3.93 -24.02
CA LYS A 503 21.30 3.78 -22.58
C LYS A 503 20.20 2.75 -22.30
N PRO A 504 20.07 2.22 -21.07
CA PRO A 504 19.04 1.21 -20.75
C PRO A 504 17.60 1.69 -20.98
N SER A 505 17.38 3.00 -20.88
CA SER A 505 16.08 3.68 -20.95
C SER A 505 15.81 4.40 -22.28
N SER A 506 16.63 4.18 -23.31
CA SER A 506 16.45 4.80 -24.64
C SER A 506 15.77 3.88 -25.66
N THR A 507 14.99 4.47 -26.56
CA THR A 507 14.29 3.79 -27.66
C THR A 507 15.18 2.91 -28.54
N GLU A 508 16.44 3.28 -28.73
CA GLU A 508 17.40 2.52 -29.53
C GLU A 508 17.75 1.16 -28.86
N THR A 509 17.60 1.06 -27.55
CA THR A 509 17.78 -0.19 -26.77
C THR A 509 16.51 -1.05 -26.80
N GLU A 510 15.33 -0.42 -26.83
CA GLU A 510 14.03 -1.06 -27.03
C GLU A 510 13.97 -1.69 -28.45
N ASP A 511 14.30 -0.91 -29.49
CA ASP A 511 14.47 -1.38 -30.87
C ASP A 511 15.48 -2.54 -30.97
N LEU A 512 16.58 -2.50 -30.21
CA LEU A 512 17.56 -3.61 -30.17
C LEU A 512 16.99 -4.87 -29.52
N VAL A 513 16.22 -4.76 -28.43
CA VAL A 513 15.54 -5.91 -27.81
C VAL A 513 14.55 -6.52 -28.79
N HIS A 514 13.74 -5.71 -29.48
CA HIS A 514 12.85 -6.19 -30.54
C HIS A 514 13.62 -6.85 -31.70
N ALA A 515 14.72 -6.27 -32.17
CA ALA A 515 15.53 -6.83 -33.25
C ALA A 515 16.18 -8.19 -32.88
N ILE A 516 16.59 -8.37 -31.61
CA ILE A 516 17.08 -9.67 -31.11
C ILE A 516 15.93 -10.69 -31.06
N ARG A 517 14.72 -10.29 -30.66
CA ARG A 517 13.54 -11.17 -30.58
C ARG A 517 13.04 -11.60 -31.96
N ASP A 518 12.94 -10.68 -32.90
CA ASP A 518 12.55 -10.96 -34.29
C ASP A 518 13.56 -11.91 -34.95
N ALA A 519 14.85 -11.62 -34.85
CA ALA A 519 15.91 -12.52 -35.31
C ALA A 519 15.89 -13.87 -34.57
N GLY A 520 15.51 -13.86 -33.29
CA GLY A 520 15.33 -15.03 -32.46
C GLY A 520 14.27 -15.99 -33.00
N GLY A 521 13.04 -15.50 -33.24
CA GLY A 521 11.97 -16.29 -33.84
C GLY A 521 12.32 -16.79 -35.26
N ASP A 522 13.03 -15.97 -36.04
CA ASP A 522 13.53 -16.34 -37.35
C ASP A 522 14.61 -17.45 -37.27
N ILE A 523 15.36 -17.58 -36.16
CA ILE A 523 16.29 -18.70 -35.91
C ILE A 523 15.56 -19.93 -35.37
N THR A 524 14.60 -19.76 -34.46
CA THR A 524 13.80 -20.87 -33.89
C THR A 524 13.09 -21.64 -34.98
N THR A 525 12.48 -20.96 -35.97
CA THR A 525 11.82 -21.62 -37.12
C THR A 525 12.76 -22.40 -38.06
N LYS A 526 14.09 -22.22 -37.93
CA LYS A 526 15.11 -22.91 -38.74
C LYS A 526 15.89 -23.99 -37.99
N THR A 527 15.87 -23.97 -36.66
CA THR A 527 16.79 -24.76 -35.82
C THR A 527 16.14 -25.42 -34.61
N ASP A 528 14.86 -25.14 -34.33
CA ASP A 528 14.12 -25.47 -33.10
C ASP A 528 14.77 -24.96 -31.78
N ALA A 529 15.81 -24.12 -31.88
CA ALA A 529 16.39 -23.42 -30.73
C ALA A 529 15.61 -22.13 -30.41
N LYS A 530 15.02 -22.04 -29.21
CA LYS A 530 14.30 -20.86 -28.72
C LYS A 530 15.31 -19.81 -28.27
N VAL A 531 15.20 -18.60 -28.79
CA VAL A 531 15.97 -17.44 -28.34
C VAL A 531 15.05 -16.53 -27.54
N LEU A 532 15.49 -16.11 -26.35
CA LEU A 532 14.73 -15.25 -25.44
C LEU A 532 15.66 -14.17 -24.86
N VAL A 533 15.12 -12.98 -24.55
CA VAL A 533 15.90 -11.83 -24.02
C VAL A 533 15.42 -11.45 -22.63
N THR A 534 16.36 -11.37 -21.68
CA THR A 534 16.15 -11.00 -20.27
C THR A 534 17.30 -10.12 -19.74
N GLY A 535 17.40 -9.99 -18.41
CA GLY A 535 18.13 -8.92 -17.74
C GLY A 535 17.20 -7.76 -17.39
N SER A 536 17.61 -6.91 -16.45
CA SER A 536 16.78 -5.82 -15.91
C SER A 536 16.26 -4.87 -17.00
N THR A 537 17.06 -4.57 -18.02
CA THR A 537 16.68 -3.72 -19.15
C THR A 537 15.56 -4.33 -20.00
N ALA A 538 15.69 -5.60 -20.40
CA ALA A 538 14.64 -6.30 -21.15
C ALA A 538 13.37 -6.50 -20.30
N MET A 539 13.51 -6.76 -19.00
CA MET A 539 12.37 -6.79 -18.09
C MET A 539 11.68 -5.41 -18.03
N ASN A 540 12.43 -4.31 -17.91
CA ASN A 540 11.87 -2.95 -17.85
C ASN A 540 11.12 -2.55 -19.15
N ILE A 541 11.58 -3.05 -20.30
CA ILE A 541 10.89 -2.92 -21.59
C ILE A 541 9.58 -3.72 -21.57
N ASP A 542 9.63 -5.03 -21.23
CA ASP A 542 8.45 -5.89 -21.12
C ASP A 542 7.40 -5.36 -20.13
N VAL A 543 7.83 -4.74 -19.03
CA VAL A 543 6.96 -4.04 -18.07
C VAL A 543 6.25 -2.88 -18.77
N SER A 544 6.99 -2.06 -19.51
CA SER A 544 6.52 -0.82 -20.13
C SER A 544 5.56 -1.10 -21.28
N GLU A 545 5.88 -2.07 -22.15
CA GLU A 545 4.96 -2.62 -23.17
C GLU A 545 3.64 -3.09 -22.53
N LYS A 546 3.71 -3.97 -21.53
CA LYS A 546 2.53 -4.57 -20.89
C LYS A 546 1.67 -3.54 -20.16
N LEU A 547 2.26 -2.49 -19.58
CA LEU A 547 1.53 -1.35 -19.01
C LEU A 547 0.86 -0.50 -20.10
N ASN A 548 1.54 -0.26 -21.23
CA ASN A 548 1.03 0.53 -22.35
C ASN A 548 -0.16 -0.16 -23.04
N ASP A 549 -0.03 -1.45 -23.37
CA ASP A 549 -1.12 -2.28 -23.89
C ASP A 549 -2.32 -2.32 -22.94
N ALA A 550 -2.08 -2.32 -21.63
CA ALA A 550 -3.13 -2.32 -20.63
C ALA A 550 -3.83 -0.96 -20.43
N LEU A 551 -3.23 0.17 -20.83
CA LEU A 551 -3.82 1.50 -20.65
C LEU A 551 -5.19 1.64 -21.32
N VAL A 552 -5.33 1.14 -22.55
CA VAL A 552 -6.58 1.23 -23.33
C VAL A 552 -7.73 0.41 -22.71
N PRO A 553 -7.59 -0.90 -22.42
CA PRO A 553 -8.65 -1.66 -21.76
C PRO A 553 -8.93 -1.19 -20.33
N TYR A 554 -7.90 -0.75 -19.58
CA TYR A 554 -8.08 -0.15 -18.26
C TYR A 554 -8.91 1.15 -18.31
N LEU A 555 -8.56 2.08 -19.21
CA LEU A 555 -9.30 3.33 -19.41
C LEU A 555 -10.74 3.04 -19.86
N ALA A 556 -10.95 2.10 -20.79
CA ALA A 556 -12.27 1.71 -21.26
C ALA A 556 -13.14 1.11 -20.13
N LEU A 557 -12.55 0.29 -19.25
CA LEU A 557 -13.22 -0.28 -18.08
C LEU A 557 -13.60 0.82 -17.07
N VAL A 558 -12.62 1.59 -16.59
CA VAL A 558 -12.82 2.55 -15.49
C VAL A 558 -13.76 3.68 -15.92
N VAL A 559 -13.50 4.30 -17.08
CA VAL A 559 -14.36 5.36 -17.60
C VAL A 559 -15.73 4.79 -18.00
N GLY A 560 -15.80 3.57 -18.54
CA GLY A 560 -17.07 2.91 -18.91
C GLY A 560 -17.96 2.59 -17.71
N LEU A 561 -17.43 1.88 -16.70
CA LEU A 561 -18.17 1.53 -15.48
C LEU A 561 -18.62 2.78 -14.71
N ALA A 562 -17.76 3.79 -14.61
CA ALA A 562 -18.13 5.02 -13.95
C ALA A 562 -19.10 5.87 -14.76
N PHE A 563 -19.00 5.92 -16.10
CA PHE A 563 -20.00 6.55 -16.97
C PHE A 563 -21.39 5.93 -16.76
N LEU A 564 -21.47 4.60 -16.63
CA LEU A 564 -22.71 3.90 -16.26
C LEU A 564 -23.19 4.27 -14.85
N LEU A 565 -22.31 4.31 -13.85
CA LEU A 565 -22.65 4.71 -12.47
C LEU A 565 -23.16 6.16 -12.40
N LEU A 566 -22.57 7.08 -13.17
CA LEU A 566 -22.97 8.48 -13.25
C LEU A 566 -24.29 8.66 -14.04
N ILE A 567 -24.58 7.80 -15.01
CA ILE A 567 -25.91 7.70 -15.65
C ILE A 567 -26.97 7.32 -14.60
N VAL A 568 -26.69 6.36 -13.71
CA VAL A 568 -27.58 5.99 -12.59
C VAL A 568 -27.80 7.18 -11.64
N VAL A 569 -26.73 7.89 -11.25
CA VAL A 569 -26.78 9.01 -10.30
C VAL A 569 -27.52 10.23 -10.86
N PHE A 570 -27.18 10.69 -12.07
CA PHE A 570 -27.73 11.94 -12.61
C PHE A 570 -29.03 11.78 -13.41
N ARG A 571 -29.34 10.55 -13.85
CA ARG A 571 -30.37 10.27 -14.88
C ARG A 571 -30.20 11.15 -16.12
N SER A 572 -28.97 11.20 -16.64
CA SER A 572 -28.58 11.91 -17.87
C SER A 572 -27.42 11.20 -18.56
N ILE A 573 -27.37 11.24 -19.89
CA ILE A 573 -26.22 10.75 -20.68
C ILE A 573 -25.19 11.87 -20.92
N LEU A 574 -25.64 13.12 -21.11
CA LEU A 574 -24.76 14.24 -21.47
C LEU A 574 -23.94 14.78 -20.29
N VAL A 575 -24.48 14.71 -19.07
CA VAL A 575 -23.74 15.14 -17.85
C VAL A 575 -22.53 14.22 -17.58
N PRO A 576 -22.67 12.88 -17.59
CA PRO A 576 -21.53 11.97 -17.53
C PRO A 576 -20.57 12.12 -18.73
N LEU A 577 -21.08 12.22 -19.97
CA LEU A 577 -20.21 12.28 -21.15
C LEU A 577 -19.26 13.48 -21.12
N LYS A 578 -19.77 14.68 -20.82
CA LYS A 578 -18.93 15.88 -20.70
C LYS A 578 -18.10 15.91 -19.41
N ALA A 579 -18.38 15.06 -18.42
CA ALA A 579 -17.49 14.87 -17.28
C ALA A 579 -16.29 14.01 -17.68
N ALA A 580 -16.52 12.85 -18.30
CA ALA A 580 -15.48 11.95 -18.79
C ALA A 580 -14.52 12.65 -19.79
N LEU A 581 -15.06 13.42 -20.74
CA LEU A 581 -14.25 14.19 -21.69
C LEU A 581 -13.44 15.31 -21.03
N GLY A 582 -13.99 15.97 -20.00
CA GLY A 582 -13.27 16.98 -19.22
C GLY A 582 -12.14 16.36 -18.39
N PHE A 583 -12.42 15.24 -17.75
CA PHE A 583 -11.45 14.44 -17.01
C PHE A 583 -10.28 13.98 -17.89
N LEU A 584 -10.55 13.37 -19.06
CA LEU A 584 -9.52 12.95 -20.02
C LEU A 584 -8.58 14.12 -20.37
N LEU A 585 -9.17 15.28 -20.66
CA LEU A 585 -8.42 16.49 -21.01
C LEU A 585 -7.56 17.02 -19.84
N SER A 586 -8.02 16.89 -18.60
CA SER A 586 -7.21 17.23 -17.41
C SER A 586 -6.10 16.23 -17.13
N VAL A 587 -6.30 14.93 -17.38
CA VAL A 587 -5.22 13.93 -17.23
C VAL A 587 -4.16 14.11 -18.32
N LEU A 588 -4.54 14.38 -19.57
CA LEU A 588 -3.59 14.70 -20.63
C LEU A 588 -2.83 16.00 -20.34
N ALA A 589 -3.50 17.03 -19.80
CA ALA A 589 -2.83 18.25 -19.36
C ALA A 589 -1.89 18.02 -18.16
N ALA A 590 -2.24 17.11 -17.24
CA ALA A 590 -1.37 16.73 -16.13
C ALA A 590 -0.17 15.90 -16.57
N LEU A 591 -0.33 14.95 -17.51
CA LEU A 591 0.79 14.26 -18.16
C LEU A 591 1.70 15.28 -18.84
N GLY A 592 1.16 16.24 -19.60
CA GLY A 592 1.97 17.27 -20.24
C GLY A 592 2.71 18.18 -19.25
N ALA A 593 2.11 18.49 -18.09
CA ALA A 593 2.82 19.18 -17.02
C ALA A 593 3.92 18.32 -16.38
N VAL A 594 3.71 17.01 -16.24
CA VAL A 594 4.73 16.07 -15.72
C VAL A 594 5.90 15.96 -16.70
N VAL A 595 5.65 15.74 -17.99
CA VAL A 595 6.69 15.74 -19.04
C VAL A 595 7.47 17.06 -19.02
N ALA A 596 6.77 18.20 -18.97
CA ALA A 596 7.43 19.50 -18.94
C ALA A 596 8.40 19.67 -17.75
N VAL A 597 8.06 19.17 -16.56
CA VAL A 597 8.90 19.29 -15.36
C VAL A 597 10.00 18.22 -15.31
N PHE A 598 9.65 16.95 -15.51
CA PHE A 598 10.54 15.81 -15.23
C PHE A 598 11.34 15.31 -16.45
N GLN A 599 10.89 15.58 -17.67
CA GLN A 599 11.64 15.27 -18.91
C GLN A 599 12.25 16.53 -19.55
N TRP A 600 11.50 17.64 -19.62
CA TRP A 600 12.00 18.89 -20.22
C TRP A 600 12.68 19.83 -19.20
N GLY A 601 12.72 19.47 -17.91
CA GLY A 601 13.42 20.21 -16.86
C GLY A 601 12.80 21.54 -16.44
N TRP A 602 11.55 21.84 -16.84
CA TRP A 602 10.93 23.12 -16.49
C TRP A 602 10.69 23.22 -14.98
N LEU A 603 11.25 24.27 -14.35
CA LEU A 603 11.20 24.48 -12.89
C LEU A 603 11.92 23.39 -12.07
N ALA A 604 12.76 22.54 -12.67
CA ALA A 604 13.43 21.43 -11.99
C ALA A 604 14.13 21.85 -10.68
N ASP A 605 14.94 22.92 -10.72
CA ASP A 605 15.62 23.54 -9.55
C ASP A 605 14.65 23.90 -8.41
N VAL A 606 13.44 24.37 -8.75
CA VAL A 606 12.42 24.84 -7.79
C VAL A 606 11.67 23.66 -7.18
N MET A 607 11.64 22.53 -7.87
CA MET A 607 10.90 21.33 -7.51
C MET A 607 11.77 20.26 -6.83
N GLY A 608 13.08 20.50 -6.70
CA GLY A 608 14.03 19.49 -6.19
C GLY A 608 14.17 18.29 -7.12
N VAL A 609 14.13 18.54 -8.43
CA VAL A 609 14.42 17.55 -9.48
C VAL A 609 15.85 17.84 -9.94
N GLU A 610 16.81 17.08 -9.42
CA GLU A 610 18.24 17.29 -9.73
C GLU A 610 18.64 16.76 -11.12
N GLU A 611 17.89 15.78 -11.65
CA GLU A 611 18.08 15.20 -12.97
C GLU A 611 16.74 14.95 -13.66
N THR A 612 16.73 15.07 -15.00
CA THR A 612 15.58 14.73 -15.85
C THR A 612 15.67 13.29 -16.33
N GLY A 613 14.55 12.58 -16.37
CA GLY A 613 14.50 11.17 -16.77
C GLY A 613 13.14 10.75 -17.31
N PRO A 614 12.99 9.50 -17.79
CA PRO A 614 11.73 9.00 -18.34
C PRO A 614 10.61 9.07 -17.30
N VAL A 615 9.39 9.41 -17.75
CA VAL A 615 8.22 9.31 -16.88
C VAL A 615 7.93 7.84 -16.62
N MET A 616 7.66 7.46 -15.37
CA MET A 616 7.47 6.06 -15.07
C MET A 616 6.29 5.45 -15.83
N SER A 617 6.49 4.30 -16.47
CA SER A 617 5.48 3.55 -17.23
C SER A 617 4.19 3.27 -16.45
N MET A 618 4.30 3.19 -15.13
CA MET A 618 3.17 2.94 -14.21
C MET A 618 2.35 4.21 -13.87
N MET A 619 2.90 5.40 -14.13
CA MET A 619 2.30 6.68 -13.75
C MET A 619 1.03 7.05 -14.54
N PRO A 620 0.93 6.85 -15.87
CA PRO A 620 -0.31 7.13 -16.59
C PRO A 620 -1.49 6.30 -16.08
N ILE A 621 -1.27 5.02 -15.74
CA ILE A 621 -2.30 4.14 -15.16
C ILE A 621 -2.76 4.66 -13.80
N PHE A 622 -1.83 4.95 -12.87
CA PHE A 622 -2.19 5.50 -11.56
C PHE A 622 -2.88 6.85 -11.66
N MET A 623 -2.38 7.76 -12.50
CA MET A 623 -2.98 9.09 -12.64
C MET A 623 -4.36 9.01 -13.28
N VAL A 624 -4.60 8.15 -14.28
CA VAL A 624 -5.96 7.87 -14.77
C VAL A 624 -6.84 7.37 -13.62
N GLY A 625 -6.42 6.34 -12.88
CA GLY A 625 -7.25 5.73 -11.84
C GLY A 625 -7.59 6.65 -10.68
N VAL A 626 -6.55 7.19 -10.06
CA VAL A 626 -6.66 8.01 -8.84
C VAL A 626 -7.36 9.34 -9.15
N VAL A 627 -6.98 10.04 -10.21
CA VAL A 627 -7.66 11.29 -10.59
C VAL A 627 -9.09 11.02 -11.00
N PHE A 628 -9.38 9.93 -11.73
CA PHE A 628 -10.77 9.62 -12.11
C PHE A 628 -11.65 9.49 -10.87
N GLY A 629 -11.19 8.69 -9.90
CA GLY A 629 -11.89 8.50 -8.63
C GLY A 629 -12.18 9.83 -7.93
N LEU A 630 -11.13 10.61 -7.65
CA LEU A 630 -11.20 11.88 -6.91
C LEU A 630 -11.99 12.98 -7.63
N ALA A 631 -11.98 12.97 -8.96
CA ALA A 631 -12.63 14.00 -9.76
C ALA A 631 -14.16 13.95 -9.62
N MET A 632 -14.75 12.75 -9.66
CA MET A 632 -16.21 12.63 -9.82
C MET A 632 -17.03 13.19 -8.65
N ASP A 633 -16.47 13.21 -7.45
CA ASP A 633 -17.06 13.66 -6.19
C ASP A 633 -17.62 15.09 -6.31
N TYR A 634 -16.83 15.97 -6.91
CA TYR A 634 -17.19 17.36 -7.16
C TYR A 634 -18.23 17.52 -8.27
N GLU A 635 -18.29 16.60 -9.23
CA GLU A 635 -19.38 16.57 -10.22
C GLU A 635 -20.69 16.33 -9.49
N VAL A 636 -20.75 15.26 -8.68
CA VAL A 636 -21.93 14.88 -7.91
C VAL A 636 -22.34 16.04 -7.00
N PHE A 637 -21.43 16.59 -6.19
CA PHE A 637 -21.78 17.66 -5.25
C PHE A 637 -22.18 19.01 -5.91
N LEU A 638 -21.56 19.38 -7.03
CA LEU A 638 -21.83 20.65 -7.70
C LEU A 638 -23.08 20.57 -8.59
N VAL A 639 -23.23 19.47 -9.34
CA VAL A 639 -24.25 19.33 -10.38
C VAL A 639 -25.57 18.77 -9.81
N THR A 640 -25.58 17.97 -8.74
CA THR A 640 -26.84 17.65 -8.02
C THR A 640 -27.51 18.90 -7.48
N ARG A 641 -26.77 19.90 -6.96
CA ARG A 641 -27.35 21.19 -6.53
C ARG A 641 -27.95 22.00 -7.69
N MET A 642 -27.41 21.86 -8.90
CA MET A 642 -28.01 22.47 -10.10
C MET A 642 -29.25 21.70 -10.54
N ARG A 643 -29.24 20.36 -10.41
CA ARG A 643 -30.36 19.49 -10.70
C ARG A 643 -31.52 19.75 -9.73
N GLU A 644 -31.26 19.79 -8.42
CA GLU A 644 -32.19 20.21 -7.36
C GLU A 644 -32.88 21.53 -7.73
N ALA A 645 -32.12 22.59 -8.00
CA ALA A 645 -32.68 23.90 -8.36
C ALA A 645 -33.48 23.88 -9.68
N TYR A 646 -33.04 23.13 -10.70
CA TYR A 646 -33.72 23.00 -11.98
C TYR A 646 -35.03 22.20 -11.89
N VAL A 647 -35.05 21.10 -11.13
CA VAL A 647 -36.24 20.28 -10.85
C VAL A 647 -37.28 21.09 -10.06
N HIS A 648 -36.83 21.93 -9.12
CA HIS A 648 -37.68 22.88 -8.39
C HIS A 648 -38.08 24.13 -9.23
N GLY A 649 -37.88 24.11 -10.55
CA GLY A 649 -38.44 25.09 -11.49
C GLY A 649 -37.52 26.25 -11.88
N GLU A 650 -36.27 26.32 -11.40
CA GLU A 650 -35.35 27.35 -11.88
C GLU A 650 -34.94 27.12 -13.35
N ARG A 651 -34.79 28.22 -14.11
CA ARG A 651 -34.24 28.15 -15.48
C ARG A 651 -32.79 27.65 -15.44
N PRO A 652 -32.28 26.89 -16.44
CA PRO A 652 -30.94 26.27 -16.39
C PRO A 652 -29.80 27.21 -15.97
N GLY A 653 -29.71 28.40 -16.59
CA GLY A 653 -28.68 29.39 -16.24
C GLY A 653 -28.82 30.01 -14.84
N GLN A 654 -30.01 29.96 -14.24
CA GLN A 654 -30.27 30.38 -12.86
C GLN A 654 -29.89 29.25 -11.89
N ALA A 655 -30.32 28.02 -12.17
CA ALA A 655 -29.98 26.81 -11.40
C ALA A 655 -28.45 26.62 -11.26
N ILE A 656 -27.68 26.89 -12.32
CA ILE A 656 -26.20 26.92 -12.29
C ILE A 656 -25.69 27.93 -11.25
N VAL A 657 -26.20 29.17 -11.28
CA VAL A 657 -25.79 30.25 -10.36
C VAL A 657 -26.22 29.95 -8.90
N THR A 658 -27.38 29.32 -8.71
CA THR A 658 -27.91 28.89 -7.41
C THR A 658 -27.05 27.78 -6.80
N GLY A 659 -26.68 26.75 -7.57
CA GLY A 659 -25.74 25.72 -7.14
C GLY A 659 -24.38 26.30 -6.72
N PHE A 660 -23.82 27.21 -7.53
CA PHE A 660 -22.56 27.90 -7.22
C PHE A 660 -22.62 28.79 -5.97
N ARG A 661 -23.78 29.33 -5.57
CA ARG A 661 -23.92 30.22 -4.40
C ARG A 661 -23.49 29.56 -3.09
N HIS A 662 -23.61 28.24 -3.00
CA HIS A 662 -23.22 27.44 -1.82
C HIS A 662 -22.19 26.35 -2.11
N GLY A 663 -22.19 25.74 -3.31
CA GLY A 663 -21.23 24.70 -3.67
C GLY A 663 -19.79 25.21 -3.79
N ALA A 664 -19.59 26.34 -4.49
CA ALA A 664 -18.26 26.76 -4.95
C ALA A 664 -17.23 26.95 -3.82
N ARG A 665 -17.60 27.53 -2.66
CA ARG A 665 -16.66 27.68 -1.53
C ARG A 665 -16.19 26.34 -0.96
N VAL A 666 -17.05 25.32 -0.99
CA VAL A 666 -16.70 23.99 -0.46
C VAL A 666 -15.76 23.29 -1.45
N VAL A 667 -16.12 23.27 -2.73
CA VAL A 667 -15.30 22.65 -3.79
C VAL A 667 -13.94 23.33 -3.94
N SER A 668 -13.85 24.67 -3.89
CA SER A 668 -12.55 25.35 -3.90
C SER A 668 -11.69 25.04 -2.67
N ALA A 669 -12.30 24.89 -1.50
CA ALA A 669 -11.56 24.53 -0.28
C ALA A 669 -11.03 23.10 -0.35
N ALA A 670 -11.90 22.17 -0.74
CA ALA A 670 -11.60 20.76 -0.95
C ALA A 670 -10.45 20.57 -1.95
N ALA A 671 -10.54 21.19 -3.13
CA ALA A 671 -9.50 21.14 -4.14
C ALA A 671 -8.15 21.68 -3.63
N VAL A 672 -8.12 22.82 -2.94
CA VAL A 672 -6.87 23.37 -2.37
C VAL A 672 -6.30 22.46 -1.28
N ILE A 673 -7.14 21.76 -0.50
CA ILE A 673 -6.71 20.77 0.48
C ILE A 673 -6.08 19.56 -0.23
N MET A 674 -6.73 18.99 -1.25
CA MET A 674 -6.17 17.84 -1.98
C MET A 674 -4.88 18.21 -2.70
N ILE A 675 -4.82 19.38 -3.36
CA ILE A 675 -3.59 19.91 -3.96
C ILE A 675 -2.48 20.03 -2.90
N ALA A 676 -2.77 20.54 -1.70
CA ALA A 676 -1.79 20.66 -0.63
C ALA A 676 -1.34 19.30 -0.05
N VAL A 677 -2.23 18.30 0.00
CA VAL A 677 -1.89 16.93 0.41
C VAL A 677 -0.97 16.28 -0.62
N PHE A 678 -1.35 16.25 -1.90
CA PHE A 678 -0.51 15.67 -2.96
C PHE A 678 0.80 16.42 -3.14
N ALA A 679 0.80 17.75 -3.01
CA ALA A 679 2.03 18.56 -3.06
C ALA A 679 2.98 18.33 -1.87
N GLY A 680 2.50 17.79 -0.74
CA GLY A 680 3.38 17.38 0.37
C GLY A 680 4.36 16.28 -0.03
N PHE A 681 3.95 15.37 -0.92
CA PHE A 681 4.77 14.25 -1.41
C PHE A 681 5.81 14.66 -2.47
N ILE A 682 5.74 15.89 -3.01
CA ILE A 682 6.76 16.43 -3.93
C ILE A 682 8.12 16.54 -3.24
N GLY A 683 8.14 16.78 -1.93
CA GLY A 683 9.38 16.82 -1.14
C GLY A 683 10.01 15.45 -0.86
N SER A 684 9.47 14.35 -1.38
CA SER A 684 10.06 13.02 -1.19
C SER A 684 11.45 12.91 -1.83
N SER A 685 12.34 12.12 -1.21
CA SER A 685 13.56 11.63 -1.86
C SER A 685 13.22 10.66 -3.00
N GLU A 686 12.20 9.82 -2.80
CA GLU A 686 11.76 8.83 -3.79
C GLU A 686 11.11 9.51 -5.03
N ALA A 687 11.76 9.36 -6.19
CA ALA A 687 11.34 9.97 -7.45
C ALA A 687 9.92 9.56 -7.88
N MET A 688 9.53 8.29 -7.64
CA MET A 688 8.16 7.78 -7.88
C MET A 688 7.12 8.59 -7.10
N VAL A 689 7.30 8.76 -5.79
CA VAL A 689 6.37 9.48 -4.92
C VAL A 689 6.34 10.97 -5.25
N LYS A 690 7.50 11.57 -5.57
CA LYS A 690 7.61 12.96 -6.04
C LYS A 690 6.83 13.21 -7.34
N MET A 691 7.00 12.35 -8.35
CA MET A 691 6.28 12.42 -9.62
C MET A 691 4.76 12.25 -9.43
N ILE A 692 4.33 11.23 -8.69
CA ILE A 692 2.91 10.96 -8.45
C ILE A 692 2.26 12.11 -7.65
N GLY A 693 2.92 12.61 -6.61
CA GLY A 693 2.46 13.76 -5.83
C GLY A 693 2.26 15.02 -6.69
N PHE A 694 3.22 15.33 -7.56
CA PHE A 694 3.09 16.45 -8.51
C PHE A 694 1.96 16.23 -9.52
N GLY A 695 1.93 15.08 -10.20
CA GLY A 695 0.94 14.77 -11.23
C GLY A 695 -0.49 14.82 -10.68
N LEU A 696 -0.74 14.24 -9.52
CA LEU A 696 -2.06 14.29 -8.87
C LEU A 696 -2.43 15.71 -8.41
N ALA A 697 -1.49 16.48 -7.87
CA ALA A 697 -1.75 17.88 -7.50
C ALA A 697 -2.15 18.73 -8.71
N VAL A 698 -1.44 18.60 -9.84
CA VAL A 698 -1.74 19.32 -11.09
C VAL A 698 -3.05 18.84 -11.72
N ALA A 699 -3.29 17.54 -11.75
CA ALA A 699 -4.53 16.97 -12.28
C ALA A 699 -5.76 17.42 -11.49
N VAL A 700 -5.68 17.49 -10.16
CA VAL A 700 -6.75 18.04 -9.30
C VAL A 700 -6.92 19.56 -9.51
N PHE A 701 -5.85 20.29 -9.80
CA PHE A 701 -5.93 21.72 -10.13
C PHE A 701 -6.68 21.95 -11.45
N PHE A 702 -6.28 21.30 -12.54
CA PHE A 702 -6.99 21.35 -13.82
C PHE A 702 -8.43 20.85 -13.70
N ASP A 703 -8.59 19.74 -12.98
CA ASP A 703 -9.82 19.16 -12.46
C ASP A 703 -10.81 20.21 -11.92
N ALA A 704 -10.55 20.64 -10.69
CA ALA A 704 -11.45 21.47 -9.91
C ALA A 704 -11.62 22.89 -10.46
N PHE A 705 -10.57 23.51 -11.00
CA PHE A 705 -10.62 24.92 -11.39
C PHE A 705 -10.95 25.13 -12.87
N ILE A 706 -10.38 24.36 -13.79
CA ILE A 706 -10.64 24.56 -15.22
C ILE A 706 -11.85 23.75 -15.67
N VAL A 707 -11.90 22.44 -15.40
CA VAL A 707 -13.05 21.63 -15.79
C VAL A 707 -14.29 22.02 -15.00
N ARG A 708 -14.25 21.97 -13.66
CA ARG A 708 -15.47 22.08 -12.83
C ARG A 708 -15.98 23.50 -12.62
N MET A 709 -15.08 24.46 -12.43
CA MET A 709 -15.50 25.86 -12.22
C MET A 709 -15.75 26.62 -13.54
N ALA A 710 -15.16 26.19 -14.67
CA ALA A 710 -15.23 26.94 -15.94
C ALA A 710 -15.90 26.17 -17.09
N ILE A 711 -15.44 24.95 -17.44
CA ILE A 711 -15.97 24.17 -18.58
C ILE A 711 -17.37 23.61 -18.28
N VAL A 712 -17.55 22.89 -17.17
CA VAL A 712 -18.84 22.25 -16.79
C VAL A 712 -20.00 23.25 -16.79
N PRO A 713 -19.91 24.45 -16.17
CA PRO A 713 -21.03 25.40 -16.15
C PRO A 713 -21.25 26.05 -17.53
N ALA A 714 -20.21 26.20 -18.35
CA ALA A 714 -20.34 26.67 -19.73
C ALA A 714 -21.07 25.66 -20.61
N VAL A 715 -20.70 24.38 -20.54
CA VAL A 715 -21.37 23.29 -21.27
C VAL A 715 -22.83 23.14 -20.83
N LEU A 716 -23.12 23.19 -19.52
CA LEU A 716 -24.49 23.13 -19.01
C LEU A 716 -25.32 24.36 -19.45
N ALA A 717 -24.72 25.55 -19.53
CA ALA A 717 -25.39 26.74 -20.05
C ALA A 717 -25.72 26.64 -21.55
N LEU A 718 -24.88 25.97 -22.35
CA LEU A 718 -25.08 25.74 -23.78
C LEU A 718 -26.10 24.62 -24.06
N LEU A 719 -26.03 23.50 -23.32
CA LEU A 719 -26.99 22.40 -23.45
C LEU A 719 -28.38 22.76 -22.90
N GLY A 720 -28.45 23.63 -21.89
CA GLY A 720 -29.69 24.10 -21.28
C GLY A 720 -30.58 22.93 -20.83
N LYS A 721 -31.83 22.88 -21.31
CA LYS A 721 -32.76 21.79 -20.99
C LYS A 721 -32.29 20.40 -21.46
N LYS A 722 -31.45 20.32 -22.51
CA LYS A 722 -30.95 19.03 -23.04
C LYS A 722 -29.92 18.37 -22.12
N ALA A 723 -29.29 19.12 -21.21
CA ALA A 723 -28.32 18.57 -20.26
C ALA A 723 -28.90 17.43 -19.40
N TRP A 724 -30.20 17.49 -19.11
CA TRP A 724 -30.93 16.54 -18.26
C TRP A 724 -31.74 15.52 -19.06
N TRP A 725 -31.34 15.25 -20.31
CA TRP A 725 -32.05 14.31 -21.19
C TRP A 725 -31.59 12.86 -20.99
N LEU A 726 -32.58 11.96 -20.99
CA LEU A 726 -32.43 10.52 -20.88
C LEU A 726 -33.48 9.82 -21.78
N PRO A 727 -33.14 8.72 -22.47
CA PRO A 727 -34.12 7.92 -23.21
C PRO A 727 -35.15 7.27 -22.28
N LYS A 728 -36.44 7.29 -22.64
CA LYS A 728 -37.53 6.72 -21.82
C LYS A 728 -37.39 5.22 -21.53
N TRP A 729 -36.73 4.47 -22.42
CA TRP A 729 -36.44 3.04 -22.19
C TRP A 729 -35.38 2.85 -21.09
N LEU A 730 -34.36 3.71 -21.08
CA LEU A 730 -33.26 3.68 -20.13
C LEU A 730 -33.70 4.21 -18.76
N ASP A 731 -34.51 5.28 -18.71
CA ASP A 731 -35.12 5.82 -17.49
C ASP A 731 -35.99 4.79 -16.74
N ARG A 732 -36.64 3.88 -17.49
CA ARG A 732 -37.40 2.74 -16.95
C ARG A 732 -36.52 1.56 -16.50
N ALA A 733 -35.34 1.37 -17.11
CA ALA A 733 -34.43 0.29 -16.78
C ALA A 733 -33.49 0.62 -15.60
N LEU A 734 -33.14 1.91 -15.42
CA LEU A 734 -32.24 2.35 -14.35
C LEU A 734 -32.96 2.33 -12.98
N PRO A 735 -32.30 1.83 -11.90
CA PRO A 735 -32.84 1.88 -10.56
C PRO A 735 -32.99 3.33 -10.07
N ASN A 736 -33.99 3.60 -9.21
CA ASN A 736 -34.11 4.91 -8.58
C ASN A 736 -33.31 4.94 -7.27
N VAL A 737 -32.03 5.31 -7.36
CA VAL A 737 -31.19 5.48 -6.18
C VAL A 737 -31.31 6.91 -5.70
N ASP A 738 -32.18 7.14 -4.70
CA ASP A 738 -32.32 8.46 -4.06
C ASP A 738 -30.98 8.90 -3.41
N VAL A 739 -30.25 9.78 -4.12
CA VAL A 739 -28.98 10.43 -3.75
C VAL A 739 -29.22 11.82 -3.19
N GLU A 740 -30.14 12.58 -3.80
CA GLU A 740 -30.44 13.98 -3.46
C GLU A 740 -31.27 14.09 -2.16
N GLY A 741 -31.91 12.99 -1.73
CA GLY A 741 -32.72 12.91 -0.52
C GLY A 741 -34.15 13.41 -0.74
N GLU A 742 -34.68 13.31 -1.96
CA GLU A 742 -36.05 13.74 -2.30
C GLU A 742 -37.07 12.91 -1.51
N GLY A 743 -36.98 11.57 -1.60
CA GLY A 743 -37.84 10.66 -0.85
C GLY A 743 -37.62 10.75 0.67
N LEU A 744 -36.42 11.12 1.13
CA LEU A 744 -36.16 11.41 2.54
C LEU A 744 -36.89 12.69 3.01
N ARG A 745 -37.07 13.70 2.15
CA ARG A 745 -37.79 14.94 2.48
C ARG A 745 -39.29 14.70 2.51
N GLU A 746 -39.86 14.04 1.51
CA GLU A 746 -41.29 13.65 1.48
C GLU A 746 -41.70 12.88 2.74
N ASN A 747 -40.92 11.88 3.15
CA ASN A 747 -41.18 11.08 4.36
C ASN A 747 -41.03 11.87 5.68
N LEU A 748 -40.37 13.03 5.68
CA LEU A 748 -40.18 13.88 6.87
C LEU A 748 -41.10 15.11 6.90
N GLU A 749 -41.68 15.49 5.76
CA GLU A 749 -42.55 16.67 5.61
C GLU A 749 -44.03 16.26 5.48
N GLY A 750 -44.34 15.11 4.86
CA GLY A 750 -45.68 14.48 4.89
C GLY A 750 -46.02 13.77 6.21
N GLY A 751 -45.15 13.83 7.22
CA GLY A 751 -45.29 13.12 8.49
C GLY A 751 -46.07 13.85 9.59
N SER A 752 -46.67 15.01 9.31
CA SER A 752 -47.50 15.75 10.27
C SER A 752 -48.94 15.20 10.31
N PRO A 753 -49.41 14.62 11.44
CA PRO A 753 -50.79 14.16 11.54
C PRO A 753 -51.73 15.37 11.65
N GLU A 754 -52.61 15.54 10.67
CA GLU A 754 -53.70 16.51 10.76
C GLU A 754 -54.70 16.03 11.84
N SER A 755 -54.69 16.70 13.00
CA SER A 755 -55.51 16.30 14.15
C SER A 755 -56.96 16.76 13.99
N ALA A 756 -57.67 16.20 13.01
CA ALA A 756 -59.11 16.38 12.83
C ALA A 756 -59.86 15.76 14.02
N GLY A 757 -60.33 16.61 14.95
CA GLY A 757 -61.08 16.17 16.12
C GLY A 757 -62.49 15.66 15.76
N PRO A 758 -63.05 14.71 16.53
CA PRO A 758 -64.37 14.14 16.25
C PRO A 758 -65.50 15.14 16.56
N GLY A 759 -65.95 15.87 15.53
CA GLY A 759 -67.08 16.80 15.59
C GLY A 759 -68.40 16.15 15.14
N SER A 760 -69.31 15.96 16.10
CA SER A 760 -70.70 15.49 15.99
C SER A 760 -71.45 15.71 14.66
N GLY A 761 -72.13 14.67 14.17
CA GLY A 761 -73.19 14.72 13.14
C GLY A 761 -74.28 13.67 13.42
N GLY A 762 -75.56 14.07 13.33
CA GLY A 762 -76.69 13.29 13.87
C GLY A 762 -77.18 12.08 13.02
N GLY A 763 -78.05 11.28 13.63
CA GLY A 763 -78.91 10.31 12.91
C GLY A 763 -80.03 11.00 12.10
N PRO A 764 -80.94 10.25 11.46
CA PRO A 764 -81.78 9.26 12.15
C PRO A 764 -81.74 7.84 11.53
N GLY A 765 -82.52 6.91 12.09
CA GLY A 765 -82.58 5.50 11.67
C GLY A 765 -83.75 5.13 10.75
N SER A 766 -83.90 3.83 10.49
CA SER A 766 -85.02 3.24 9.75
C SER A 766 -85.27 1.80 10.20
N ASP A 767 -86.52 1.47 10.53
CA ASP A 767 -86.95 0.11 10.87
C ASP A 767 -87.34 -0.73 9.63
N GLY A 768 -87.35 -2.06 9.79
CA GLY A 768 -88.38 -2.90 9.17
C GLY A 768 -88.02 -3.81 7.98
N HIS A 769 -88.43 -5.08 8.14
CA HIS A 769 -88.63 -6.12 7.11
C HIS A 769 -87.39 -6.69 6.37
N GLY A 770 -87.38 -7.96 5.93
CA GLY A 770 -88.30 -9.07 6.26
C GLY A 770 -88.53 -10.09 5.13
N SER A 771 -88.26 -11.37 5.40
CA SER A 771 -88.50 -12.57 4.55
C SER A 771 -87.69 -12.70 3.23
N GLY A 772 -87.34 -13.92 2.76
CA GLY A 772 -87.41 -15.21 3.46
C GLY A 772 -87.07 -16.48 2.64
N GLY A 773 -85.85 -17.03 2.82
CA GLY A 773 -85.48 -18.46 2.60
C GLY A 773 -85.55 -19.04 1.16
N PRO A 774 -85.32 -20.36 0.98
CA PRO A 774 -84.73 -21.33 1.92
C PRO A 774 -83.48 -22.07 1.35
N GLY A 775 -82.72 -22.77 2.21
CA GLY A 775 -81.60 -23.65 1.80
C GLY A 775 -80.97 -24.38 2.99
N SER A 776 -81.29 -25.67 3.15
CA SER A 776 -81.01 -26.44 4.37
C SER A 776 -79.87 -27.46 4.23
N GLY A 777 -79.01 -27.62 5.25
CA GLY A 777 -78.09 -28.76 5.37
C GLY A 777 -76.85 -28.55 6.25
N GLY A 778 -77.00 -28.68 7.58
CA GLY A 778 -75.88 -28.90 8.51
C GLY A 778 -75.74 -30.39 8.88
N PRO A 779 -74.94 -30.78 9.91
CA PRO A 779 -74.25 -29.94 10.90
C PRO A 779 -72.72 -30.21 11.02
N GLY A 780 -72.06 -29.55 12.00
CA GLY A 780 -70.71 -29.91 12.49
C GLY A 780 -70.72 -31.05 13.54
N PRO A 781 -69.76 -31.11 14.50
CA PRO A 781 -69.46 -29.97 15.37
C PRO A 781 -67.97 -29.71 15.72
N LEU A 782 -67.76 -28.63 16.48
CA LEU A 782 -66.56 -28.22 17.25
C LEU A 782 -66.60 -28.88 18.67
N PRO A 783 -65.72 -28.59 19.66
CA PRO A 783 -64.47 -27.79 19.71
C PRO A 783 -63.28 -28.70 20.17
N SER A 784 -62.34 -28.48 21.11
CA SER A 784 -61.98 -27.39 22.06
C SER A 784 -60.57 -27.52 22.69
N GLY A 785 -59.82 -26.41 22.77
CA GLY A 785 -59.10 -25.99 23.98
C GLY A 785 -57.68 -26.51 24.28
N GLY A 786 -56.85 -25.63 24.87
CA GLY A 786 -55.71 -26.02 25.74
C GLY A 786 -54.29 -25.60 25.28
N PRO A 787 -53.37 -25.20 26.19
CA PRO A 787 -52.02 -24.75 25.83
C PRO A 787 -50.83 -25.58 26.41
N VAL A 788 -49.65 -25.46 25.76
CA VAL A 788 -48.25 -25.28 26.29
C VAL A 788 -47.89 -25.89 27.69
N PRO A 789 -46.76 -26.64 27.90
CA PRO A 789 -45.42 -26.53 27.27
C PRO A 789 -44.61 -27.84 26.94
N VAL A 790 -43.38 -27.63 26.45
CA VAL A 790 -42.12 -28.44 26.41
C VAL A 790 -41.93 -29.40 27.64
N PRO A 791 -41.38 -30.66 27.54
CA PRO A 791 -40.14 -31.08 26.83
C PRO A 791 -40.20 -32.41 26.01
N GLY A 792 -39.05 -32.89 25.50
CA GLY A 792 -38.85 -34.20 24.83
C GLY A 792 -38.60 -35.38 25.80
N PRO A 793 -38.00 -36.54 25.38
CA PRO A 793 -37.17 -36.80 24.19
C PRO A 793 -37.64 -38.01 23.32
N GLU A 794 -36.78 -38.46 22.38
CA GLU A 794 -36.79 -39.76 21.63
C GLU A 794 -38.01 -40.07 20.71
N GLY A 795 -37.90 -40.76 19.56
CA GLY A 795 -36.74 -41.20 18.76
C GLY A 795 -37.00 -42.50 17.97
N GLU A 796 -36.74 -42.59 16.66
CA GLU A 796 -36.69 -43.89 15.93
C GLU A 796 -36.01 -43.83 14.53
N ARG A 797 -35.48 -44.99 14.07
CA ARG A 797 -35.11 -45.38 12.67
C ARG A 797 -34.07 -44.48 11.95
N VAL A 798 -32.75 -44.70 12.02
CA VAL A 798 -31.92 -45.94 12.03
C VAL A 798 -32.02 -46.74 10.69
N PRO A 799 -30.91 -47.23 10.05
CA PRO A 799 -29.48 -47.02 10.35
C PRO A 799 -28.42 -46.97 9.19
N VAL A 800 -27.17 -46.66 9.57
CA VAL A 800 -25.87 -47.25 9.15
C VAL A 800 -25.28 -47.03 7.73
N GLY A 801 -23.98 -46.72 7.72
CA GLY A 801 -23.13 -46.68 6.50
C GLY A 801 -21.72 -46.10 6.72
N VAL A 802 -21.03 -46.43 7.83
CA VAL A 802 -19.73 -45.83 8.22
C VAL A 802 -18.71 -46.91 8.55
N GLY A 803 -17.43 -46.72 8.18
CA GLY A 803 -16.32 -47.23 9.00
C GLY A 803 -15.10 -47.83 8.29
N ALA A 804 -14.06 -47.00 8.15
CA ALA A 804 -12.67 -47.28 8.54
C ALA A 804 -11.84 -48.42 7.87
N SER A 805 -10.53 -48.32 8.10
CA SER A 805 -9.45 -49.22 7.69
C SER A 805 -9.12 -50.29 8.73
N VAL A 806 -8.47 -51.40 8.34
CA VAL A 806 -7.22 -51.95 8.95
C VAL A 806 -6.68 -53.14 8.12
N ALA A 807 -5.42 -53.50 8.37
CA ALA A 807 -4.45 -54.28 7.60
C ALA A 807 -4.68 -55.80 7.33
N GLU A 808 -3.70 -56.35 6.59
CA GLU A 808 -3.12 -57.72 6.64
C GLU A 808 -3.76 -58.92 5.90
N SER A 809 -3.03 -59.41 4.87
CA SER A 809 -2.60 -60.82 4.74
C SER A 809 -1.45 -60.95 3.72
N ALA A 810 -0.82 -62.13 3.57
CA ALA A 810 0.48 -62.33 2.89
C ALA A 810 0.57 -63.64 2.07
N SER A 811 1.65 -63.83 1.26
CA SER A 811 2.45 -65.10 1.18
C SER A 811 3.53 -65.14 0.05
N GLY A 812 4.75 -65.60 0.39
CA GLY A 812 5.77 -66.22 -0.50
C GLY A 812 6.69 -65.29 -1.31
N ALA A 813 7.97 -65.61 -1.62
CA ALA A 813 8.92 -66.68 -1.20
C ALA A 813 10.33 -66.41 -1.81
N ALA A 814 11.48 -67.04 -1.48
CA ALA A 814 12.08 -67.59 -0.23
C ALA A 814 13.53 -68.12 -0.53
N VAL A 815 14.36 -68.42 0.49
CA VAL A 815 15.60 -69.31 0.47
C VAL A 815 16.85 -68.73 -0.27
N SER A 816 18.15 -68.88 0.12
CA SER A 816 18.92 -69.63 1.16
C SER A 816 20.34 -69.07 1.46
N ASP A 817 20.89 -69.34 2.67
CA ASP A 817 22.30 -69.69 3.04
C ASP A 817 23.53 -68.78 2.72
N ALA A 818 24.69 -68.82 3.44
CA ALA A 818 25.01 -69.29 4.82
C ALA A 818 26.48 -68.99 5.30
N ARG A 819 26.65 -68.90 6.64
CA ARG A 819 27.80 -69.33 7.50
C ARG A 819 29.14 -68.53 7.66
N ARG A 820 29.33 -68.15 8.94
CA ARG A 820 30.51 -68.32 9.84
C ARG A 820 31.64 -67.27 9.87
N ALA A 821 32.29 -67.24 11.04
CA ALA A 821 33.31 -66.30 11.48
C ALA A 821 34.44 -67.02 12.23
N THR A 822 35.59 -66.36 12.40
CA THR A 822 36.32 -66.16 13.69
C THR A 822 37.47 -65.17 13.51
N ALA A 823 37.81 -64.43 14.57
CA ALA A 823 39.01 -63.58 14.71
C ALA A 823 39.93 -64.19 15.81
N PRO A 824 41.00 -63.53 16.35
CA PRO A 824 41.66 -62.27 15.96
C PRO A 824 43.22 -62.34 15.95
N GLU A 825 43.89 -61.25 15.56
CA GLU A 825 45.11 -60.78 16.26
C GLU A 825 45.37 -59.27 15.98
N GLN A 826 46.15 -58.58 16.82
CA GLN A 826 46.33 -57.13 16.78
C GLN A 826 47.82 -56.72 16.84
N ARG A 827 48.21 -55.69 16.07
CA ARG A 827 49.09 -54.60 16.55
C ARG A 827 49.16 -53.38 15.62
N ALA A 828 48.79 -52.22 16.19
CA ALA A 828 49.38 -50.88 16.05
C ALA A 828 49.70 -50.24 14.66
N GLN A 829 49.58 -48.91 14.46
CA GLN A 829 48.71 -47.86 15.01
C GLN A 829 49.05 -46.54 14.30
N SER A 830 48.16 -45.98 13.46
CA SER A 830 48.11 -44.54 13.12
C SER A 830 46.92 -44.20 12.21
N SER A 831 45.76 -43.93 12.82
CA SER A 831 44.65 -43.16 12.23
C SER A 831 43.61 -42.93 13.32
N ALA A 832 43.08 -41.70 13.45
CA ALA A 832 41.99 -41.40 14.37
C ALA A 832 40.66 -41.71 13.68
N ALA A 833 40.06 -42.85 14.00
CA ALA A 833 38.81 -43.29 13.38
C ALA A 833 37.58 -42.60 14.01
N MET A 834 36.56 -42.37 13.19
CA MET A 834 35.23 -41.90 13.64
C MET A 834 34.56 -42.89 14.60
N PRO A 835 33.62 -42.44 15.46
CA PRO A 835 32.77 -43.34 16.22
C PRO A 835 31.98 -44.28 15.29
N THR A 836 31.85 -45.54 15.68
CA THR A 836 31.11 -46.56 14.91
C THR A 836 29.66 -46.61 15.39
N TRP A 837 28.73 -46.49 14.45
CA TRP A 837 27.31 -46.27 14.71
C TRP A 837 26.60 -47.57 15.14
N PRO A 838 25.78 -47.56 16.22
CA PRO A 838 25.08 -48.76 16.68
C PRO A 838 23.68 -48.91 16.07
N GLY A 839 23.55 -49.75 15.04
CA GLY A 839 22.25 -50.27 14.57
C GLY A 839 21.96 -50.06 13.07
N GLU A 840 21.06 -50.87 12.53
CA GLU A 840 20.69 -50.88 11.11
C GLU A 840 19.81 -49.68 10.71
N LEU A 841 20.44 -48.55 10.37
CA LEU A 841 19.81 -47.61 9.44
C LEU A 841 19.81 -48.25 8.04
N ARG A 842 18.63 -48.68 7.57
CA ARG A 842 18.43 -49.13 6.19
C ARG A 842 18.52 -47.92 5.25
N TYR A 843 19.73 -47.63 4.80
CA TYR A 843 20.04 -46.50 3.93
C TYR A 843 19.34 -46.61 2.57
N GLY A 844 18.88 -45.47 2.02
CA GLY A 844 18.36 -45.39 0.67
C GLY A 844 19.42 -45.71 -0.40
N GLN A 845 19.01 -46.05 -1.62
CA GLN A 845 19.95 -46.27 -2.73
C GLN A 845 20.37 -44.99 -3.47
N SER A 846 20.00 -43.82 -2.94
CA SER A 846 20.43 -42.50 -3.42
C SER A 846 21.73 -42.06 -2.71
N GLY A 847 22.74 -41.63 -3.47
CA GLY A 847 23.98 -41.06 -2.91
C GLY A 847 23.80 -39.69 -2.24
N TYR A 848 22.61 -39.08 -2.40
CA TYR A 848 22.27 -37.76 -1.89
C TYR A 848 21.69 -37.86 -0.46
N GLY A 849 22.39 -37.30 0.51
CA GLY A 849 21.95 -37.23 1.91
C GLY A 849 22.87 -36.41 2.79
N VAL A 850 22.44 -36.14 4.02
CA VAL A 850 23.21 -35.44 5.06
C VAL A 850 23.18 -36.21 6.38
N ARG A 851 24.31 -36.22 7.09
CA ARG A 851 24.50 -36.92 8.36
C ARG A 851 25.41 -36.13 9.30
N GLY A 852 25.33 -36.39 10.59
CA GLY A 852 26.25 -35.80 11.56
C GLY A 852 25.80 -36.04 13.00
N THR A 853 26.25 -35.15 13.88
CA THR A 853 25.90 -35.13 15.30
C THR A 853 25.37 -33.76 15.72
N VAL A 854 24.22 -33.76 16.40
CA VAL A 854 23.67 -32.60 17.09
C VAL A 854 24.33 -32.51 18.46
N ARG A 855 24.96 -31.38 18.80
CA ARG A 855 25.72 -31.16 20.03
C ARG A 855 25.26 -29.91 20.76
N ASN A 856 25.48 -29.84 22.06
CA ASN A 856 25.38 -28.62 22.83
C ASN A 856 26.73 -27.86 22.84
N ALA A 857 26.75 -26.66 23.42
CA ALA A 857 27.96 -25.83 23.53
C ALA A 857 29.15 -26.52 24.25
N ASP A 858 28.90 -27.50 25.13
CA ASP A 858 29.94 -28.29 25.80
C ASP A 858 30.45 -29.48 24.96
N GLY A 859 29.98 -29.62 23.70
CA GLY A 859 30.34 -30.68 22.76
C GLY A 859 29.62 -32.01 22.97
N VAL A 860 28.69 -32.08 23.93
CA VAL A 860 27.92 -33.29 24.30
C VAL A 860 26.75 -33.48 23.32
N GLY A 861 26.51 -34.73 22.89
CA GLY A 861 25.44 -35.06 21.95
C GLY A 861 24.03 -34.83 22.51
N VAL A 862 23.19 -34.10 21.78
CA VAL A 862 21.81 -33.76 22.19
C VAL A 862 20.85 -34.86 21.73
N ALA A 863 20.61 -35.80 22.63
CA ALA A 863 19.69 -36.91 22.39
C ALA A 863 18.25 -36.42 22.12
N ARG A 864 17.55 -37.11 21.20
CA ARG A 864 16.16 -36.83 20.80
C ARG A 864 15.91 -35.49 20.08
N ALA A 865 16.94 -34.75 19.70
CA ALA A 865 16.77 -33.58 18.83
C ALA A 865 16.03 -33.97 17.53
N ALA A 866 14.95 -33.29 17.19
CA ALA A 866 14.24 -33.50 15.93
C ALA A 866 14.97 -32.76 14.82
N VAL A 867 15.51 -33.49 13.85
CA VAL A 867 16.25 -32.92 12.71
C VAL A 867 15.40 -33.07 11.44
N THR A 868 15.22 -32.00 10.69
CA THR A 868 14.27 -31.90 9.58
C THR A 868 14.95 -31.29 8.37
N LEU A 869 14.91 -31.99 7.23
CA LEU A 869 15.40 -31.48 5.94
C LEU A 869 14.23 -30.90 5.15
N ILE A 870 14.34 -29.65 4.72
CA ILE A 870 13.36 -28.96 3.87
C ILE A 870 14.05 -28.41 2.61
N SER A 871 13.31 -28.29 1.50
CA SER A 871 13.73 -27.50 0.34
C SER A 871 13.68 -26.01 0.65
N LEU A 872 14.43 -25.18 -0.09
CA LEU A 872 14.33 -23.72 -0.04
C LEU A 872 12.87 -23.21 -0.18
N SER A 873 12.03 -23.87 -0.98
CA SER A 873 10.59 -23.57 -1.11
C SER A 873 9.72 -23.96 0.11
N GLY A 874 10.30 -24.09 1.31
CA GLY A 874 9.64 -24.43 2.58
C GLY A 874 9.09 -25.87 2.72
N ARG A 875 9.03 -26.65 1.64
CA ARG A 875 8.48 -28.01 1.65
C ARG A 875 9.39 -28.99 2.40
N GLN A 876 8.84 -29.66 3.41
CA GLN A 876 9.55 -30.73 4.13
C GLN A 876 9.83 -31.93 3.21
N LEU A 877 11.08 -32.39 3.22
CA LEU A 877 11.57 -33.53 2.42
C LEU A 877 11.85 -34.76 3.29
N GLY A 878 12.42 -34.57 4.48
CA GLY A 878 12.74 -35.64 5.41
C GLY A 878 12.72 -35.18 6.87
N ARG A 879 12.56 -36.12 7.81
CA ARG A 879 12.67 -35.84 9.25
C ARG A 879 13.18 -37.07 10.01
N SER A 880 14.16 -36.86 10.88
CA SER A 880 14.79 -37.85 11.76
C SER A 880 14.74 -37.36 13.21
N VAL A 881 15.14 -38.23 14.13
CA VAL A 881 15.31 -37.90 15.55
C VAL A 881 16.69 -38.39 15.97
N ALA A 882 17.50 -37.49 16.55
CA ALA A 882 18.87 -37.79 16.94
C ALA A 882 18.93 -38.89 18.00
N HIS A 883 19.89 -39.81 17.83
CA HIS A 883 20.15 -40.93 18.72
C HIS A 883 20.74 -40.46 20.08
N ALA A 884 20.99 -41.40 20.99
CA ALA A 884 21.42 -41.10 22.36
C ALA A 884 22.80 -40.41 22.47
N ASP A 885 23.59 -40.43 21.39
CA ASP A 885 24.88 -39.76 21.20
C ASP A 885 24.77 -38.47 20.36
N GLY A 886 23.54 -38.00 20.08
CA GLY A 886 23.25 -36.86 19.22
C GLY A 886 23.32 -37.17 17.72
N SER A 887 23.62 -38.40 17.30
CA SER A 887 23.84 -38.73 15.89
C SER A 887 22.55 -38.78 15.05
N TYR A 888 22.59 -38.33 13.79
CA TYR A 888 21.44 -38.26 12.88
C TYR A 888 21.83 -38.48 11.41
N GLY A 889 20.85 -38.84 10.57
CA GLY A 889 21.01 -38.95 9.12
C GLY A 889 19.67 -38.80 8.36
N LEU A 890 19.73 -38.17 7.19
CA LEU A 890 18.58 -37.78 6.36
C LEU A 890 18.93 -37.92 4.87
N ASP A 891 18.06 -38.58 4.11
CA ASP A 891 18.20 -38.72 2.65
C ASP A 891 17.64 -37.49 1.92
N ALA A 892 18.21 -37.16 0.75
CA ALA A 892 17.78 -36.05 -0.11
C ALA A 892 17.32 -36.56 -1.49
N PRO A 893 16.37 -35.89 -2.17
CA PRO A 893 15.85 -36.36 -3.47
C PRO A 893 16.84 -36.19 -4.63
N SER A 894 17.76 -35.23 -4.55
CA SER A 894 18.82 -34.95 -5.53
C SER A 894 19.99 -34.24 -4.86
N ALA A 895 21.08 -34.01 -5.59
CA ALA A 895 22.03 -32.96 -5.23
C ALA A 895 21.34 -31.58 -5.28
N GLY A 896 21.79 -30.64 -4.45
CA GLY A 896 21.22 -29.29 -4.35
C GLY A 896 21.36 -28.65 -2.96
N SER A 897 20.84 -27.43 -2.82
CA SER A 897 20.79 -26.68 -1.57
C SER A 897 19.49 -26.96 -0.81
N TYR A 898 19.61 -27.24 0.48
CA TYR A 898 18.51 -27.56 1.38
C TYR A 898 18.69 -26.83 2.71
N VAL A 899 17.61 -26.61 3.48
CA VAL A 899 17.70 -26.12 4.85
C VAL A 899 17.51 -27.29 5.81
N LEU A 900 18.42 -27.40 6.78
CA LEU A 900 18.47 -28.45 7.78
C LEU A 900 18.20 -27.83 9.15
N ILE A 901 17.08 -28.20 9.76
CA ILE A 901 16.58 -27.62 11.02
C ILE A 901 16.65 -28.66 12.13
N ALA A 902 17.43 -28.41 13.18
CA ALA A 902 17.45 -29.20 14.40
C ALA A 902 16.80 -28.43 15.57
N ALA A 903 15.92 -29.10 16.30
CA ALA A 903 15.29 -28.55 17.51
C ALA A 903 15.27 -29.59 18.64
N ALA A 904 15.54 -29.16 19.87
CA ALA A 904 15.51 -30.01 21.06
C ALA A 904 14.99 -29.22 22.27
N ASP A 905 14.33 -29.90 23.21
CA ASP A 905 13.81 -29.26 24.42
C ASP A 905 14.95 -28.57 25.20
N GLY A 906 14.72 -27.33 25.65
CA GLY A 906 15.72 -26.53 26.39
C GLY A 906 16.87 -25.95 25.56
N HIS A 907 16.79 -26.02 24.23
CA HIS A 907 17.77 -25.46 23.31
C HIS A 907 17.09 -24.60 22.25
N GLN A 908 17.79 -23.57 21.75
CA GLN A 908 17.31 -22.81 20.60
C GLN A 908 17.35 -23.67 19.33
N PRO A 909 16.30 -23.68 18.49
CA PRO A 909 16.34 -24.36 17.20
C PRO A 909 17.41 -23.74 16.28
N GLN A 910 18.30 -24.57 15.73
CA GLN A 910 19.25 -24.13 14.72
C GLN A 910 18.78 -24.57 13.33
N ALA A 911 18.77 -23.64 12.39
CA ALA A 911 18.70 -23.93 10.96
C ALA A 911 20.08 -23.70 10.32
N SER A 912 20.47 -24.54 9.37
CA SER A 912 21.63 -24.32 8.51
C SER A 912 21.31 -24.65 7.06
N THR A 913 21.81 -23.84 6.13
CA THR A 913 21.77 -24.16 4.69
C THR A 913 22.87 -25.17 4.39
N VAL A 914 22.52 -26.29 3.77
CA VAL A 914 23.43 -27.39 3.44
C VAL A 914 23.38 -27.71 1.95
N VAL A 915 24.54 -27.74 1.31
CA VAL A 915 24.69 -28.13 -0.10
C VAL A 915 25.05 -29.60 -0.16
N ILE A 916 24.09 -30.43 -0.58
CA ILE A 916 24.28 -31.89 -0.70
C ILE A 916 24.77 -32.18 -2.12
N GLY A 917 25.97 -32.75 -2.23
CA GLY A 917 26.58 -33.19 -3.49
C GLY A 917 26.24 -34.63 -3.85
N GLU A 918 27.01 -35.23 -4.77
CA GLU A 918 26.84 -36.64 -5.17
C GLU A 918 27.35 -37.65 -4.11
N GLU A 919 28.10 -37.18 -3.11
CA GLU A 919 28.46 -37.95 -1.91
C GLU A 919 27.70 -37.43 -0.67
N PRO A 920 27.34 -38.29 0.31
CA PRO A 920 26.61 -37.87 1.51
C PRO A 920 27.40 -36.89 2.39
N LEU A 921 26.85 -35.68 2.55
CA LEU A 921 27.43 -34.59 3.33
C LEU A 921 27.54 -34.95 4.82
N SER A 922 28.67 -34.60 5.44
CA SER A 922 28.83 -34.65 6.90
C SER A 922 28.73 -33.25 7.48
N HIS A 923 27.74 -33.00 8.35
CA HIS A 923 27.45 -31.69 8.93
C HIS A 923 27.03 -31.85 10.41
N ASP A 924 27.88 -31.41 11.35
CA ASP A 924 27.53 -31.35 12.77
C ASP A 924 26.73 -30.06 13.06
N ILE A 925 25.80 -30.14 14.01
CA ILE A 925 24.87 -29.04 14.35
C ILE A 925 25.06 -28.67 15.82
N LEU A 926 25.16 -27.38 16.14
CA LEU A 926 25.49 -26.88 17.48
C LEU A 926 24.30 -26.11 18.09
N LEU A 927 23.49 -26.82 18.85
CA LEU A 927 22.35 -26.22 19.55
C LEU A 927 22.81 -25.44 20.78
N SER A 928 22.65 -24.11 20.71
CA SER A 928 22.78 -23.22 21.87
C SER A 928 21.70 -23.52 22.90
N GLY A 929 22.05 -23.51 24.19
CA GLY A 929 21.07 -23.63 25.27
C GLY A 929 20.16 -22.38 25.34
N THR A 930 18.94 -22.51 25.85
CA THR A 930 18.07 -21.35 26.09
C THR A 930 18.64 -20.48 27.21
N SER A 931 19.27 -19.36 26.85
CA SER A 931 19.68 -18.32 27.80
C SER A 931 18.47 -17.50 28.25
N GLY A 932 18.58 -16.82 29.39
CA GLY A 932 17.47 -16.07 29.98
C GLY A 932 17.91 -15.13 31.09
N LEU A 933 17.04 -14.18 31.45
CA LEU A 933 17.32 -13.18 32.47
C LEU A 933 16.21 -13.17 33.52
N ALA A 934 16.53 -13.54 34.75
CA ALA A 934 15.61 -13.50 35.88
C ALA A 934 16.13 -12.63 37.02
N GLY A 935 15.25 -12.21 37.92
CA GLY A 935 15.68 -11.40 39.04
C GLY A 935 14.62 -11.03 40.05
N LEU A 936 15.02 -10.21 41.02
CA LEU A 936 14.17 -9.65 42.07
C LEU A 936 14.30 -8.13 42.13
N VAL A 937 13.16 -7.43 42.12
CA VAL A 937 13.05 -6.00 42.37
C VAL A 937 12.70 -5.79 43.85
N ARG A 938 13.52 -5.01 44.56
CA ARG A 938 13.33 -4.69 45.98
C ARG A 938 13.38 -3.19 46.25
N SER A 939 12.89 -2.79 47.41
CA SER A 939 13.00 -1.46 47.97
C SER A 939 14.37 -1.28 48.63
N ALA A 940 15.14 -0.29 48.18
CA ALA A 940 16.46 0.05 48.76
C ALA A 940 16.38 0.62 50.19
N VAL A 941 15.18 0.79 50.76
CA VAL A 941 14.94 1.38 52.09
C VAL A 941 14.79 0.31 53.17
N ASP A 942 14.16 -0.82 52.84
CA ASP A 942 13.75 -1.86 53.79
C ASP A 942 13.86 -3.30 53.25
N GLY A 943 14.35 -3.48 52.02
CA GLY A 943 14.50 -4.78 51.36
C GLY A 943 13.18 -5.44 50.96
N THR A 944 12.04 -4.75 51.09
CA THR A 944 10.74 -5.32 50.72
C THR A 944 10.64 -5.53 49.21
N PRO A 945 10.02 -6.63 48.72
CA PRO A 945 9.85 -6.82 47.28
C PRO A 945 8.88 -5.80 46.67
N VAL A 946 9.20 -5.29 45.49
CA VAL A 946 8.36 -4.32 44.77
C VAL A 946 7.62 -5.04 43.65
N ALA A 947 6.34 -5.33 43.87
CA ALA A 947 5.43 -5.87 42.87
C ALA A 947 4.97 -4.81 41.85
N ASP A 948 4.50 -5.25 40.68
CA ASP A 948 3.98 -4.39 39.60
C ASP A 948 5.00 -3.37 39.03
N ALA A 949 6.29 -3.51 39.37
CA ALA A 949 7.36 -2.72 38.76
C ALA A 949 7.50 -3.11 37.29
N MET A 950 7.50 -2.13 36.40
CA MET A 950 7.79 -2.35 34.99
C MET A 950 9.28 -2.63 34.83
N VAL A 951 9.61 -3.75 34.20
CA VAL A 951 10.98 -4.19 33.91
C VAL A 951 11.14 -4.22 32.39
N VAL A 952 12.14 -3.52 31.87
CA VAL A 952 12.41 -3.37 30.44
C VAL A 952 13.86 -3.76 30.18
N VAL A 953 14.09 -4.66 29.23
CA VAL A 953 15.41 -5.02 28.71
C VAL A 953 15.63 -4.25 27.41
N THR A 954 16.78 -3.60 27.28
CA THR A 954 17.19 -2.87 26.07
C THR A 954 18.56 -3.32 25.59
N ASP A 955 18.82 -3.21 24.29
CA ASP A 955 20.15 -3.44 23.70
C ASP A 955 21.12 -2.28 24.01
N VAL A 956 22.30 -2.27 23.36
CA VAL A 956 23.28 -1.19 23.49
C VAL A 956 22.90 0.10 22.73
N ARG A 957 22.01 0.02 21.73
CA ARG A 957 21.47 1.16 20.98
C ARG A 957 20.23 1.79 21.65
N GLY A 958 19.61 1.08 22.59
CA GLY A 958 18.43 1.52 23.36
C GLY A 958 17.10 0.94 22.86
N GLU A 959 17.13 0.00 21.93
CA GLU A 959 15.95 -0.72 21.43
C GLU A 959 15.40 -1.69 22.49
N VAL A 960 14.08 -1.82 22.58
CA VAL A 960 13.41 -2.62 23.63
C VAL A 960 13.26 -4.07 23.18
N LEU A 961 14.09 -4.95 23.74
CA LEU A 961 14.11 -6.38 23.44
C LEU A 961 13.05 -7.16 24.22
N ALA A 962 12.76 -6.76 25.46
CA ALA A 962 11.75 -7.42 26.28
C ALA A 962 11.11 -6.46 27.30
N THR A 963 9.82 -6.66 27.59
CA THR A 963 9.10 -5.93 28.65
C THR A 963 8.31 -6.89 29.52
N GLY A 964 8.37 -6.70 30.83
CA GLY A 964 7.66 -7.50 31.82
C GLY A 964 7.31 -6.73 33.08
N LYS A 965 6.71 -7.41 34.03
CA LYS A 965 6.41 -6.87 35.36
C LYS A 965 6.92 -7.79 36.45
N SER A 966 7.31 -7.23 37.58
CA SER A 966 7.58 -8.01 38.78
C SER A 966 6.29 -8.56 39.41
N GLY A 967 6.32 -9.82 39.82
CA GLY A 967 5.25 -10.50 40.55
C GLY A 967 5.13 -10.04 42.01
N GLU A 968 4.22 -10.66 42.77
CA GLU A 968 3.97 -10.31 44.18
C GLU A 968 5.21 -10.46 45.08
N ARG A 969 6.22 -11.23 44.67
CA ARG A 969 7.49 -11.40 45.39
C ARG A 969 8.63 -10.58 44.80
N GLY A 970 8.31 -9.58 43.98
CA GLY A 970 9.28 -8.75 43.25
C GLY A 970 9.96 -9.48 42.09
N ASP A 971 9.56 -10.71 41.79
CA ASP A 971 10.22 -11.61 40.86
C ASP A 971 9.85 -11.35 39.39
N PHE A 972 10.86 -11.35 38.52
CA PHE A 972 10.68 -11.26 37.06
C PHE A 972 11.55 -12.30 36.34
N ARG A 973 11.16 -12.66 35.12
CA ARG A 973 11.85 -13.64 34.27
C ARG A 973 11.56 -13.36 32.80
N PHE A 974 12.63 -13.33 32.00
CA PHE A 974 12.63 -13.37 30.55
C PHE A 974 13.36 -14.65 30.13
N GLU A 975 12.77 -15.37 29.18
CA GLU A 975 13.34 -16.57 28.59
C GLU A 975 13.78 -16.24 27.16
N GLU A 976 14.60 -17.10 26.54
CA GLU A 976 15.02 -16.97 25.14
C GLU A 976 15.83 -15.68 24.83
N MET A 977 16.45 -15.08 25.86
CA MET A 977 17.42 -13.98 25.69
C MET A 977 18.65 -14.47 24.92
N VAL A 978 19.10 -13.71 23.92
CA VAL A 978 20.39 -13.98 23.26
C VAL A 978 21.57 -13.64 24.18
N THR A 979 22.73 -14.24 23.94
CA THR A 979 23.98 -13.93 24.67
C THR A 979 24.43 -12.51 24.34
N GLY A 980 24.73 -11.69 25.36
CA GLY A 980 25.15 -10.29 25.12
C GLY A 980 25.07 -9.38 26.34
N THR A 981 25.44 -8.11 26.15
CA THR A 981 25.29 -7.05 27.16
C THR A 981 24.04 -6.21 26.87
N PHE A 982 23.17 -6.10 27.86
CA PHE A 982 21.90 -5.39 27.79
C PHE A 982 21.80 -4.33 28.90
N THR A 983 20.92 -3.35 28.73
CA THR A 983 20.52 -2.44 29.81
C THR A 983 19.16 -2.85 30.36
N LEU A 984 19.12 -3.22 31.64
CA LEU A 984 17.91 -3.57 32.38
C LEU A 984 17.41 -2.34 33.14
N ALA A 985 16.30 -1.76 32.67
CA ALA A 985 15.64 -0.59 33.25
C ALA A 985 14.39 -1.00 34.04
N VAL A 986 14.26 -0.52 35.27
CA VAL A 986 13.16 -0.84 36.18
C VAL A 986 12.51 0.44 36.71
N ASN A 987 11.17 0.49 36.66
CA ASN A 987 10.37 1.65 37.06
C ASN A 987 9.13 1.23 37.86
N ALA A 988 8.94 1.78 39.06
CA ALA A 988 7.81 1.49 39.94
C ALA A 988 7.20 2.76 40.55
N PRO A 989 5.86 2.87 40.69
CA PRO A 989 5.23 4.04 41.29
C PRO A 989 5.73 4.34 42.72
N GLY A 990 6.20 5.57 42.95
CA GLY A 990 6.73 5.99 44.24
C GLY A 990 8.23 5.72 44.44
N PHE A 991 8.89 5.05 43.50
CA PHE A 991 10.33 4.86 43.46
C PHE A 991 11.00 5.75 42.39
N ARG A 992 12.32 5.83 42.41
CA ARG A 992 13.12 6.37 41.30
C ARG A 992 13.35 5.25 40.26
N PRO A 993 13.23 5.52 38.95
CA PRO A 993 13.66 4.58 37.94
C PRO A 993 15.16 4.28 38.07
N THR A 994 15.54 3.02 37.93
CA THR A 994 16.93 2.55 37.97
C THR A 994 17.22 1.78 36.69
N ALA A 995 18.36 2.03 36.05
CA ALA A 995 18.87 1.21 34.96
C ALA A 995 20.26 0.66 35.33
N ARG A 996 20.56 -0.58 34.95
CA ARG A 996 21.87 -1.23 35.13
C ARG A 996 22.24 -2.05 33.89
N PRO A 997 23.52 -2.07 33.47
CA PRO A 997 23.97 -3.05 32.50
C PRO A 997 23.89 -4.46 33.10
N VAL A 998 23.58 -5.44 32.27
CA VAL A 998 23.52 -6.87 32.59
C VAL A 998 24.11 -7.65 31.42
N GLU A 999 25.09 -8.49 31.72
CA GLU A 999 25.67 -9.43 30.76
C GLU A 999 24.93 -10.77 30.90
N VAL A 1000 24.27 -11.23 29.84
CA VAL A 1000 23.63 -12.55 29.79
C VAL A 1000 24.61 -13.53 29.17
N ASP A 1001 25.06 -14.46 29.98
CA ASP A 1001 25.89 -15.59 29.59
C ASP A 1001 25.06 -16.66 28.89
N GLY A 1002 25.60 -17.24 27.81
CA GLY A 1002 24.94 -18.26 26.98
C GLY A 1002 24.72 -19.63 27.66
N GLN A 1003 24.80 -19.69 28.99
CA GLN A 1003 24.70 -20.92 29.80
C GLN A 1003 23.56 -20.84 30.84
N GLY A 1004 22.36 -20.51 30.36
CA GLY A 1004 21.12 -20.63 31.13
C GLY A 1004 20.59 -19.29 31.64
N ILE A 1005 20.07 -19.28 32.88
CA ILE A 1005 19.35 -18.11 33.42
C ILE A 1005 20.25 -17.29 34.32
N THR A 1006 20.79 -16.21 33.77
CA THR A 1006 21.47 -15.14 34.49
C THR A 1006 20.53 -14.55 35.54
N ARG A 1007 21.02 -14.26 36.75
CA ARG A 1007 20.22 -13.74 37.87
C ARG A 1007 20.74 -12.41 38.39
N ILE A 1008 19.85 -11.44 38.55
CA ILE A 1008 20.17 -10.10 39.08
C ILE A 1008 19.17 -9.64 40.15
N GLU A 1009 19.66 -8.90 41.14
CA GLU A 1009 18.81 -8.19 42.11
C GLU A 1009 18.93 -6.67 41.87
N ILE A 1010 17.79 -5.97 41.85
CA ILE A 1010 17.71 -4.52 41.64
C ILE A 1010 16.98 -3.87 42.80
N ASP A 1011 17.71 -3.03 43.55
CA ASP A 1011 17.16 -2.19 44.59
C ASP A 1011 16.72 -0.83 44.02
N LEU A 1012 15.46 -0.47 44.26
CA LEU A 1012 14.87 0.80 43.87
C LEU A 1012 14.90 1.80 45.02
N ALA A 1013 15.49 2.97 44.78
CA ALA A 1013 15.52 4.07 45.75
C ALA A 1013 14.17 4.80 45.82
N ALA A 1014 13.79 5.30 47.00
CA ALA A 1014 12.53 6.01 47.18
C ALA A 1014 12.43 7.31 46.35
N GLY A 1015 11.27 7.53 45.74
CA GLY A 1015 10.96 8.71 44.94
C GLY A 1015 10.75 9.96 45.80
N SER A 1016 11.36 11.08 45.41
CA SER A 1016 11.25 12.36 46.13
C SER A 1016 10.00 13.12 45.67
N ARG A 1017 9.06 13.36 46.59
CA ARG A 1017 7.76 13.98 46.26
C ARG A 1017 7.79 15.49 46.44
N VAL A 1018 7.70 16.25 45.34
CA VAL A 1018 7.50 17.71 45.41
C VAL A 1018 6.04 18.00 45.74
N GLN A 1019 5.80 18.85 46.75
CA GLN A 1019 4.47 19.26 47.18
C GLN A 1019 4.44 20.79 47.35
N GLY A 1020 3.50 21.46 46.69
CA GLY A 1020 3.43 22.92 46.66
C GLY A 1020 2.03 23.43 46.34
N THR A 1021 1.69 24.60 46.88
CA THR A 1021 0.33 25.16 46.81
C THR A 1021 0.31 26.35 45.84
N VAL A 1022 -0.27 26.15 44.65
CA VAL A 1022 -0.46 27.24 43.68
C VAL A 1022 -1.46 28.26 44.25
N ARG A 1023 -1.00 29.49 44.48
CA ARG A 1023 -1.86 30.64 44.82
C ARG A 1023 -1.93 31.56 43.61
N ALA A 1024 -3.14 31.94 43.20
CA ALA A 1024 -3.32 33.01 42.22
C ALA A 1024 -2.98 34.35 42.88
N GLY A 1025 -1.99 35.06 42.33
CA GLY A 1025 -1.69 36.43 42.73
C GLY A 1025 -2.73 37.39 42.17
N ALA A 1026 -3.26 38.26 43.03
CA ALA A 1026 -3.90 39.50 42.61
C ALA A 1026 -2.90 40.66 42.80
N ASP A 1027 -3.01 41.67 41.96
CA ASP A 1027 -2.34 42.98 42.04
C ASP A 1027 -0.80 42.98 42.16
N ARG A 1028 -0.11 42.88 41.01
CA ARG A 1028 0.41 44.07 40.31
C ARG A 1028 0.92 43.77 38.90
#